data_AF-A0A3B8ZJB5-F1
#
_entry.id   AF-A0A3B8ZJB5-F1
#
_cell.length_a   1.000
_cell.length_b   1.000
_cell.length_c   1.000
_cell.angle_alpha   90.00
_cell.angle_beta   90.00
_cell.angle_gamma   90.00
#
_symmetry.space_group_name_H-M   'P 1'
#
loop_
_entity.id
_entity.type
_entity.pdbx_description
1 polymer ?
#
loop_
_entity_poly.entity_id
_entity_poly.type
_entity_poly.pdbx_seq_one_letter_code
_entity_poly.pdbx_strand_id
1 'polypeptide(L)'
;VLFRVDDSWRVEPAPQPTKPEADSAAAARSEESVVQGAVGNVTQASAENDNGQVETAEVSLGNHPACMYLPGAKACVPQLSEDFLALFPSIPRQDRSSVLKIPSVSYDWAVRAPRDKVAGQGFVTSNQCMNCHAALSSELGPSMIHYTTDQHGYGKPGWDYSPYGEWRWTPMGLAGRDPIFYAQMELEHALMQRDFGSDPKQLAEVQSSLTETCLRCHGVMGKHQWDMDHNADKSTPHTAFSLDKVYATAGRHEMPGDNHSHYGALARDGISCTVCHRMQPRVQPEGDQRSALQFFLETSITGNMTFGPTNELYGPFKDNEISPFAMEHAIGFTPKHNPYLKSSQMCGTCHTISLPVVDKPLQQGAAVGELAQSQPIELFRKFKHHVEQATYLEWLNSDYENEYNANNPNGKSCQDCHMARQLHDSERGIALDRLKTRMAIIQDLTYPEAENLAPHEKLNVRVREEGYARHNFSGLNAFLLEMFRQFEDILGVPRQDYMTGAEQIDYSITNIVQNARQHTADLKLESRIKGDQLAARVTLVNKAGHRFPSGVGFRRAFLELLVLDESKQGQDAIVWSSGRTNAQGVLLGQDGEPLVTEFFDLSSSGQPQCQPHHAVITSPNQVQIYEHLFKDAKHQFTTSFVRGYEMVKDNRLLPKGWSREGRHPDLRGEFLAATLPLGGALEDPKYLDGSGSDETIYRIQIPKGIDPANLSV
;
A
#
# COMPACT_ATOMS: atom_id res chain seq x y z
N VAL A 1 8.30 -27.82 -8.04
CA VAL A 1 8.31 -26.40 -7.59
C VAL A 1 8.11 -26.41 -6.09
N LEU A 2 9.16 -26.05 -5.32
CA LEU A 2 9.14 -26.05 -3.85
C LEU A 2 8.51 -24.76 -3.28
N PHE A 3 8.67 -23.63 -3.98
CA PHE A 3 8.03 -22.38 -3.61
C PHE A 3 6.57 -22.38 -4.10
N ARG A 4 5.62 -22.43 -3.16
CA ARG A 4 4.19 -22.24 -3.42
C ARG A 4 3.70 -21.14 -2.50
N VAL A 5 2.83 -20.28 -3.03
CA VAL A 5 2.08 -19.34 -2.19
C VAL A 5 0.74 -19.97 -1.94
N ASP A 6 0.41 -20.16 -0.67
CA ASP A 6 -0.94 -20.52 -0.26
C ASP A 6 -1.88 -19.35 -0.56
N ASP A 7 -2.82 -19.60 -1.47
CA ASP A 7 -3.91 -18.70 -1.83
C ASP A 7 -5.28 -19.34 -1.61
N SER A 8 -5.34 -20.39 -0.78
CA SER A 8 -6.59 -21.07 -0.41
C SER A 8 -7.61 -20.12 0.24
N TRP A 9 -7.13 -19.07 0.92
CA TRP A 9 -7.94 -17.99 1.50
C TRP A 9 -8.73 -17.16 0.47
N ARG A 10 -8.42 -17.26 -0.83
CA ARG A 10 -9.16 -16.57 -1.89
C ARG A 10 -10.53 -17.18 -2.18
N VAL A 11 -10.67 -18.47 -1.92
CA VAL A 11 -11.91 -19.20 -2.19
C VAL A 11 -12.91 -18.81 -1.10
N GLU A 12 -13.97 -18.09 -1.47
CA GLU A 12 -15.07 -17.87 -0.53
C GLU A 12 -15.57 -19.23 -0.03
N PRO A 13 -15.73 -19.42 1.29
CA PRO A 13 -16.33 -20.64 1.79
C PRO A 13 -17.70 -20.79 1.13
N ALA A 14 -18.01 -21.98 0.60
CA ALA A 14 -19.34 -22.27 0.10
C ALA A 14 -20.37 -21.85 1.17
N PRO A 15 -21.46 -21.15 0.80
CA PRO A 15 -22.46 -20.71 1.76
C PRO A 15 -22.86 -21.90 2.60
N GLN A 16 -22.65 -21.82 3.92
CA GLN A 16 -23.06 -22.89 4.81
C GLN A 16 -24.55 -23.14 4.57
N PRO A 17 -24.98 -24.40 4.39
CA PRO A 17 -26.39 -24.71 4.21
C PRO A 17 -27.14 -24.12 5.40
N THR A 18 -27.98 -23.13 5.12
CA THR A 18 -28.85 -22.52 6.12
C THR A 18 -29.65 -23.64 6.76
N LYS A 19 -29.47 -23.86 8.08
CA LYS A 19 -30.39 -24.69 8.84
C LYS A 19 -31.81 -24.17 8.58
N PRO A 20 -32.79 -25.03 8.31
CA PRO A 20 -34.17 -24.57 8.16
C PRO A 20 -34.58 -23.91 9.47
N GLU A 21 -34.88 -22.61 9.42
CA GLU A 21 -35.50 -21.92 10.55
C GLU A 21 -36.84 -22.58 10.84
N ALA A 22 -37.03 -23.00 12.09
CA ALA A 22 -38.32 -23.42 12.57
C ALA A 22 -39.27 -22.22 12.56
N ASP A 23 -40.47 -22.45 12.01
CA ASP A 23 -41.58 -21.51 11.98
C ASP A 23 -41.72 -20.71 13.29
N SER A 24 -41.49 -19.40 13.22
CA SER A 24 -41.99 -18.46 14.23
C SER A 24 -42.81 -17.36 13.55
N ALA A 25 -43.98 -17.78 13.06
CA ALA A 25 -45.08 -16.88 12.80
C ALA A 25 -45.61 -16.33 14.13
N ALA A 26 -45.04 -15.23 14.64
CA ALA A 26 -45.72 -14.23 15.49
C ALA A 26 -44.73 -13.17 15.98
N ALA A 27 -44.70 -12.01 15.30
CA ALA A 27 -44.61 -10.67 15.89
C ALA A 27 -44.15 -9.65 14.83
N ALA A 28 -45.06 -9.28 13.92
CA ALA A 28 -44.93 -8.06 13.13
C ALA A 28 -46.31 -7.40 13.05
N ARG A 29 -46.66 -6.65 14.09
CA ARG A 29 -47.68 -5.61 14.06
C ARG A 29 -47.14 -4.40 14.82
N SER A 30 -47.43 -3.23 14.26
CA SER A 30 -46.96 -1.86 14.58
C SER A 30 -45.45 -1.65 14.36
N GLU A 31 -44.99 -0.77 13.47
CA GLU A 31 -45.44 0.60 13.22
C GLU A 31 -45.34 0.99 11.72
N GLU A 32 -46.47 1.43 11.15
CA GLU A 32 -46.56 2.17 9.87
C GLU A 32 -46.92 3.62 10.20
N SER A 33 -46.02 4.55 9.90
CA SER A 33 -46.25 6.00 9.72
C SER A 33 -44.89 6.63 9.36
N VAL A 34 -44.64 7.51 8.39
CA VAL A 34 -45.39 8.34 7.44
C VAL A 34 -44.33 8.79 6.41
N VAL A 35 -44.51 8.57 5.10
CA VAL A 35 -44.18 9.56 4.03
C VAL A 35 -44.96 9.16 2.76
N GLN A 36 -46.16 9.71 2.61
CA GLN A 36 -46.80 9.92 1.32
C GLN A 36 -47.27 11.38 1.30
N GLY A 37 -46.78 12.16 0.33
CA GLY A 37 -47.29 13.50 0.06
C GLY A 37 -46.24 14.46 -0.49
N ALA A 38 -46.03 14.43 -1.81
CA ALA A 38 -45.86 15.61 -2.68
C ALA A 38 -45.34 15.17 -4.06
N VAL A 39 -46.23 14.56 -4.86
CA VAL A 39 -46.08 14.56 -6.32
C VAL A 39 -46.87 15.76 -6.82
N GLY A 40 -46.19 16.73 -7.45
CA GLY A 40 -46.86 17.86 -8.08
C GLY A 40 -45.96 19.07 -8.28
N ASN A 41 -45.32 19.16 -9.45
CA ASN A 41 -45.43 20.32 -10.35
C ASN A 41 -44.70 20.02 -11.67
N VAL A 42 -45.50 19.80 -12.71
CA VAL A 42 -45.09 19.73 -14.11
C VAL A 42 -45.07 21.15 -14.66
N THR A 43 -43.94 21.62 -15.19
CA THR A 43 -43.90 22.79 -16.08
C THR A 43 -44.07 22.31 -17.52
N GLN A 44 -45.22 22.58 -18.12
CA GLN A 44 -45.45 22.43 -19.56
C GLN A 44 -44.81 23.62 -20.30
N ALA A 45 -43.95 23.33 -21.28
CA ALA A 45 -43.57 24.30 -22.31
C ALA A 45 -44.14 23.80 -23.64
N SER A 46 -44.95 24.64 -24.29
CA SER A 46 -45.52 24.40 -25.62
C SER A 46 -44.79 25.27 -26.66
N ALA A 47 -44.45 24.69 -27.80
CA ALA A 47 -44.03 25.41 -29.00
C ALA A 47 -44.89 24.92 -30.19
N GLU A 48 -45.53 25.86 -30.88
CA GLU A 48 -46.34 25.61 -32.09
C GLU A 48 -45.45 25.59 -33.35
N ASN A 49 -45.76 24.72 -34.30
CA ASN A 49 -45.23 24.79 -35.67
C ASN A 49 -46.33 25.26 -36.65
N ASP A 50 -45.90 25.77 -37.80
CA ASP A 50 -46.69 26.56 -38.77
C ASP A 50 -47.88 25.86 -39.46
N ASN A 51 -48.27 24.65 -39.03
CA ASN A 51 -49.41 23.92 -39.60
C ASN A 51 -50.50 23.54 -38.60
N GLY A 52 -50.49 24.08 -37.38
CA GLY A 52 -51.65 24.06 -36.47
C GLY A 52 -52.10 22.66 -36.00
N GLN A 53 -51.22 21.66 -36.01
CA GLN A 53 -51.47 20.35 -35.41
C GLN A 53 -50.64 20.18 -34.13
N VAL A 54 -51.32 19.90 -33.02
CA VAL A 54 -50.69 19.55 -31.74
C VAL A 54 -50.37 18.06 -31.78
N GLU A 55 -49.13 17.69 -32.08
CA GLU A 55 -48.62 16.34 -31.84
C GLU A 55 -48.10 16.24 -30.41
N THR A 56 -48.75 15.42 -29.58
CA THR A 56 -48.19 14.97 -28.31
C THR A 56 -47.18 13.86 -28.59
N ALA A 57 -45.90 14.21 -28.69
CA ALA A 57 -44.83 13.23 -28.65
C ALA A 57 -44.64 12.77 -27.20
N GLU A 58 -44.92 11.49 -26.92
CA GLU A 58 -44.39 10.83 -25.72
C GLU A 58 -42.87 10.84 -25.81
N VAL A 59 -42.22 11.61 -24.94
CA VAL A 59 -40.79 11.48 -24.70
C VAL A 59 -40.60 10.15 -23.98
N SER A 60 -40.36 9.09 -24.75
CA SER A 60 -39.76 7.87 -24.24
C SER A 60 -38.39 8.23 -23.67
N LEU A 61 -38.32 8.37 -22.34
CA LEU A 61 -37.06 8.31 -21.60
C LEU A 61 -36.33 7.05 -22.05
N GLY A 62 -35.25 7.24 -22.79
CA GLY A 62 -34.43 6.16 -23.32
C GLY A 62 -34.03 5.20 -22.20
N ASN A 63 -34.19 3.90 -22.49
CA ASN A 63 -33.84 2.79 -21.63
C ASN A 63 -32.46 2.98 -20.97
N HIS A 64 -32.44 3.21 -19.66
CA HIS A 64 -31.32 2.89 -18.79
C HIS A 64 -31.78 1.74 -17.87
N PRO A 65 -31.64 0.47 -18.27
CA PRO A 65 -32.03 -0.63 -17.42
C PRO A 65 -30.92 -0.89 -16.39
N ALA A 66 -31.33 -1.04 -15.11
CA ALA A 66 -30.59 -1.71 -14.03
C ALA A 66 -29.58 -0.92 -13.16
N CYS A 67 -29.61 0.41 -13.11
CA CYS A 67 -28.85 1.17 -12.10
C CYS A 67 -29.74 1.93 -11.13
N MET A 68 -30.53 1.21 -10.33
CA MET A 68 -30.95 1.66 -9.00
C MET A 68 -31.58 0.46 -8.27
N TYR A 69 -30.98 0.08 -7.15
CA TYR A 69 -31.41 -0.97 -6.24
C TYR A 69 -31.49 -2.38 -6.83
N LEU A 70 -30.49 -3.22 -6.54
CA LEU A 70 -30.72 -4.66 -6.46
C LEU A 70 -31.41 -4.95 -5.12
N PRO A 71 -32.71 -5.28 -5.09
CA PRO A 71 -33.36 -5.71 -3.85
C PRO A 71 -32.92 -7.15 -3.59
N GLY A 72 -32.19 -7.38 -2.49
CA GLY A 72 -32.01 -8.74 -1.96
C GLY A 72 -30.58 -9.28 -1.90
N ALA A 73 -29.56 -8.56 -2.37
CA ALA A 73 -28.18 -8.90 -2.00
C ALA A 73 -27.95 -8.46 -0.54
N LYS A 74 -28.17 -9.36 0.43
CA LYS A 74 -27.61 -9.17 1.77
C LYS A 74 -26.11 -9.11 1.59
N ALA A 75 -25.51 -7.94 1.81
CA ALA A 75 -24.06 -7.85 1.94
C ALA A 75 -23.62 -8.93 2.94
N CYS A 76 -22.65 -9.76 2.56
CA CYS A 76 -22.06 -10.72 3.49
C CYS A 76 -21.50 -9.89 4.64
N VAL A 77 -22.16 -9.90 5.80
CA VAL A 77 -21.68 -9.20 6.98
C VAL A 77 -20.62 -10.11 7.61
N PRO A 78 -19.32 -9.73 7.59
CA PRO A 78 -18.29 -10.54 8.22
C PRO A 78 -18.65 -10.73 9.69
N GLN A 79 -18.61 -11.97 10.18
CA GLN A 79 -18.79 -12.25 11.60
C GLN A 79 -17.48 -12.00 12.36
N LEU A 80 -17.59 -11.63 13.62
CA LEU A 80 -16.42 -11.52 14.50
C LEU A 80 -15.77 -12.90 14.65
N SER A 81 -14.44 -12.95 14.58
CA SER A 81 -13.69 -14.17 14.83
C SER A 81 -13.60 -14.42 16.34
N GLU A 82 -14.33 -15.42 16.83
CA GLU A 82 -14.32 -15.83 18.24
C GLU A 82 -12.91 -16.27 18.68
N ASP A 83 -12.22 -17.04 17.83
CA ASP A 83 -10.86 -17.50 18.09
C ASP A 83 -9.87 -16.33 18.20
N PHE A 84 -10.03 -15.30 17.36
CA PHE A 84 -9.20 -14.09 17.45
C PHE A 84 -9.43 -13.34 18.77
N LEU A 85 -10.68 -13.20 19.19
CA LEU A 85 -11.01 -12.53 20.46
C LEU A 85 -10.57 -13.34 21.69
N ALA A 86 -10.60 -14.68 21.59
CA ALA A 86 -10.07 -15.55 22.63
C ALA A 86 -8.54 -15.44 22.76
N LEU A 87 -7.84 -15.32 21.62
CA LEU A 87 -6.40 -15.14 21.56
C LEU A 87 -5.95 -13.75 22.06
N PHE A 88 -6.73 -12.70 21.76
CA PHE A 88 -6.45 -11.33 22.16
C PHE A 88 -7.51 -10.78 23.13
N PRO A 89 -7.59 -11.28 24.38
CA PRO A 89 -8.65 -10.94 25.32
C PRO A 89 -8.61 -9.47 25.77
N SER A 90 -7.51 -8.76 25.51
CA SER A 90 -7.37 -7.33 25.76
C SER A 90 -8.10 -6.47 24.72
N ILE A 91 -8.47 -7.03 23.56
CA ILE A 91 -9.20 -6.32 22.52
C ILE A 91 -10.70 -6.37 22.86
N PRO A 92 -11.34 -5.22 23.14
CA PRO A 92 -12.75 -5.20 23.46
C PRO A 92 -13.58 -5.55 22.22
N ARG A 93 -14.70 -6.25 22.44
CA ARG A 93 -15.72 -6.43 21.39
C ARG A 93 -16.30 -5.06 21.01
N GLN A 94 -16.29 -4.76 19.72
CA GLN A 94 -16.88 -3.54 19.17
C GLN A 94 -18.04 -3.91 18.23
N ASP A 95 -19.14 -3.19 18.35
CA ASP A 95 -20.25 -3.32 17.41
C ASP A 95 -19.88 -2.63 16.09
N ARG A 96 -20.30 -3.18 14.94
CA ARG A 96 -19.99 -2.56 13.64
C ARG A 96 -20.49 -1.11 13.56
N SER A 97 -21.59 -0.77 14.24
CA SER A 97 -22.14 0.58 14.25
C SER A 97 -21.31 1.58 15.07
N SER A 98 -20.43 1.13 15.97
CA SER A 98 -19.52 2.01 16.71
C SER A 98 -18.23 2.31 15.96
N VAL A 99 -17.96 1.60 14.86
CA VAL A 99 -16.77 1.82 14.03
C VAL A 99 -16.92 3.12 13.25
N LEU A 100 -15.94 4.02 13.39
CA LEU A 100 -15.87 5.25 12.62
C LEU A 100 -15.72 4.92 11.13
N LYS A 101 -16.63 5.44 10.31
CA LYS A 101 -16.61 5.23 8.86
C LYS A 101 -15.76 6.30 8.20
N ILE A 102 -14.85 5.89 7.33
CA ILE A 102 -14.16 6.80 6.43
C ILE A 102 -15.19 7.30 5.39
N PRO A 103 -15.29 8.62 5.16
CA PRO A 103 -16.23 9.16 4.17
C PRO A 103 -16.12 8.45 2.82
N SER A 104 -17.24 8.17 2.17
CA SER A 104 -17.23 7.52 0.84
C SER A 104 -16.47 8.36 -0.18
N VAL A 105 -15.85 7.71 -1.18
CA VAL A 105 -15.23 8.35 -2.35
C VAL A 105 -16.18 9.30 -3.10
N SER A 106 -17.49 9.21 -2.90
CA SER A 106 -18.46 10.19 -3.41
C SER A 106 -18.21 11.61 -2.88
N TYR A 107 -17.52 11.75 -1.74
CA TYR A 107 -17.11 13.02 -1.16
C TYR A 107 -15.70 13.45 -1.60
N ASP A 108 -14.98 12.63 -2.36
CA ASP A 108 -13.59 12.88 -2.75
C ASP A 108 -13.52 13.64 -4.07
N TRP A 109 -14.06 14.86 -4.05
CA TRP A 109 -14.07 15.75 -5.21
C TRP A 109 -13.28 17.01 -4.89
N ALA A 110 -12.04 17.08 -5.35
CA ALA A 110 -11.28 18.32 -5.42
C ALA A 110 -11.04 18.65 -6.89
N VAL A 111 -11.98 19.40 -7.47
CA VAL A 111 -12.01 19.75 -8.89
C VAL A 111 -11.02 20.88 -9.16
N ARG A 112 -10.42 20.88 -10.35
CA ARG A 112 -9.59 21.99 -10.80
C ARG A 112 -10.42 23.28 -10.88
N ALA A 113 -9.96 24.32 -10.18
CA ALA A 113 -10.56 25.65 -10.25
C ALA A 113 -10.39 26.26 -11.65
N PRO A 114 -11.30 27.16 -12.06
CA PRO A 114 -11.16 27.93 -13.29
C PRO A 114 -9.80 28.66 -13.39
N ARG A 115 -9.31 28.88 -14.62
CA ARG A 115 -7.96 29.44 -14.88
C ARG A 115 -7.66 30.75 -14.15
N ASP A 116 -8.66 31.59 -13.90
CA ASP A 116 -8.57 32.85 -13.16
C ASP A 116 -8.50 32.69 -11.64
N LYS A 117 -8.84 31.51 -11.11
CA LYS A 117 -8.86 31.17 -9.68
C LYS A 117 -7.91 30.03 -9.30
N VAL A 118 -7.14 29.51 -10.26
CA VAL A 118 -6.24 28.37 -10.06
C VAL A 118 -4.96 28.70 -9.28
N ALA A 119 -4.67 29.99 -9.08
CA ALA A 119 -3.50 30.43 -8.34
C ALA A 119 -3.53 29.87 -6.91
N GLY A 120 -2.53 29.05 -6.55
CA GLY A 120 -2.45 28.40 -5.24
C GLY A 120 -3.03 26.98 -5.18
N GLN A 121 -3.86 26.54 -6.13
CA GLN A 121 -4.34 25.16 -6.16
C GLN A 121 -3.31 24.22 -6.80
N GLY A 122 -2.59 23.48 -5.99
CA GLY A 122 -1.59 22.53 -6.44
C GLY A 122 -2.17 21.16 -6.83
N PHE A 123 -3.18 20.69 -6.11
CA PHE A 123 -3.61 19.29 -6.20
C PHE A 123 -5.09 19.17 -6.59
N VAL A 124 -5.39 18.07 -7.27
CA VAL A 124 -6.75 17.63 -7.61
C VAL A 124 -6.85 16.13 -7.37
N THR A 125 -8.06 15.64 -7.10
CA THR A 125 -8.33 14.20 -6.91
C THR A 125 -8.24 13.42 -8.22
N SER A 126 -7.95 12.12 -8.12
CA SER A 126 -7.73 11.17 -9.22
C SER A 126 -8.91 11.08 -10.20
N ASN A 127 -10.13 11.31 -9.72
CA ASN A 127 -11.34 11.36 -10.55
C ASN A 127 -11.28 12.45 -11.65
N GLN A 128 -10.45 13.48 -11.49
CA GLN A 128 -10.21 14.48 -12.53
C GLN A 128 -9.35 13.93 -13.69
N CYS A 129 -8.58 12.88 -13.43
CA CYS A 129 -7.78 12.17 -14.44
C CYS A 129 -8.53 10.98 -15.05
N MET A 130 -9.41 10.35 -14.27
CA MET A 130 -10.16 9.13 -14.61
C MET A 130 -10.82 9.18 -15.99
N ASN A 131 -11.50 10.27 -16.34
CA ASN A 131 -12.24 10.36 -17.62
C ASN A 131 -11.37 10.16 -18.87
N CYS A 132 -10.06 10.47 -18.78
CA CYS A 132 -9.11 10.24 -19.87
C CYS A 132 -8.21 9.03 -19.60
N HIS A 133 -7.88 8.75 -18.33
CA HIS A 133 -6.86 7.79 -17.93
C HIS A 133 -7.41 6.50 -17.28
N ALA A 134 -8.71 6.23 -17.41
CA ALA A 134 -9.36 4.96 -17.07
C ALA A 134 -9.65 4.12 -18.32
N ALA A 135 -9.96 2.84 -18.16
CA ALA A 135 -10.47 2.03 -19.26
C ALA A 135 -11.93 2.39 -19.59
N LEU A 136 -12.34 2.14 -20.84
CA LEU A 136 -13.72 2.32 -21.30
C LEU A 136 -14.27 1.02 -21.86
N SER A 137 -15.58 0.86 -21.72
CA SER A 137 -16.34 -0.26 -22.27
C SER A 137 -16.96 0.08 -23.63
N SER A 138 -16.17 0.32 -24.69
CA SER A 138 -16.74 0.56 -26.03
C SER A 138 -15.79 0.28 -27.19
N GLU A 139 -16.36 0.20 -28.40
CA GLU A 139 -15.70 -0.23 -29.65
C GLU A 139 -14.89 0.88 -30.37
N LEU A 140 -15.00 2.14 -29.96
CA LEU A 140 -14.52 3.31 -30.73
C LEU A 140 -13.04 3.71 -30.49
N GLY A 141 -12.24 2.82 -29.90
CA GLY A 141 -10.80 3.05 -29.71
C GLY A 141 -10.16 2.02 -28.77
N PRO A 142 -8.82 1.98 -28.63
CA PRO A 142 -8.19 1.05 -27.70
C PRO A 142 -8.66 1.32 -26.27
N SER A 143 -9.39 0.36 -25.71
CA SER A 143 -9.78 0.34 -24.31
C SER A 143 -8.63 -0.24 -23.48
N MET A 144 -8.21 0.43 -22.41
CA MET A 144 -7.15 -0.04 -21.49
C MET A 144 -7.60 -1.22 -20.60
N ILE A 145 -8.38 -2.14 -21.15
CA ILE A 145 -8.93 -3.32 -20.49
C ILE A 145 -8.72 -4.54 -21.39
N HIS A 146 -8.31 -5.64 -20.77
CA HIS A 146 -8.25 -6.95 -21.42
C HIS A 146 -9.41 -7.81 -20.92
N TYR A 147 -10.43 -7.99 -21.77
CA TYR A 147 -11.57 -8.85 -21.44
C TYR A 147 -11.13 -10.31 -21.36
N THR A 148 -11.58 -11.01 -20.31
CA THR A 148 -11.22 -12.41 -20.04
C THR A 148 -12.27 -13.40 -20.57
N THR A 149 -13.27 -12.90 -21.27
CA THR A 149 -14.34 -13.68 -21.91
C THR A 149 -14.62 -13.11 -23.30
N ASP A 150 -15.35 -13.84 -24.14
CA ASP A 150 -15.81 -13.34 -25.43
C ASP A 150 -16.83 -12.17 -25.29
N GLN A 151 -17.36 -11.94 -24.08
CA GLN A 151 -18.26 -10.83 -23.81
C GLN A 151 -17.47 -9.55 -23.52
N HIS A 152 -17.81 -8.51 -24.27
CA HIS A 152 -17.22 -7.17 -24.15
C HIS A 152 -18.29 -6.18 -23.66
N GLY A 153 -17.85 -5.07 -23.07
CA GLY A 153 -18.73 -3.99 -22.61
C GLY A 153 -18.75 -3.79 -21.09
N TYR A 154 -19.66 -2.92 -20.63
CA TYR A 154 -19.77 -2.51 -19.24
C TYR A 154 -20.21 -3.68 -18.35
N GLY A 155 -19.57 -3.83 -17.19
CA GLY A 155 -19.83 -4.91 -16.23
C GLY A 155 -19.31 -6.28 -16.67
N LYS A 156 -18.60 -6.38 -17.80
CA LYS A 156 -18.02 -7.65 -18.26
C LYS A 156 -16.66 -7.89 -17.60
N PRO A 157 -16.32 -9.15 -17.28
CA PRO A 157 -15.02 -9.48 -16.69
C PRO A 157 -13.86 -9.06 -17.60
N GLY A 158 -12.96 -8.24 -17.07
CA GLY A 158 -11.74 -7.86 -17.74
C GLY A 158 -10.76 -7.18 -16.80
N TRP A 159 -9.48 -7.32 -17.09
CA TRP A 159 -8.41 -6.68 -16.33
C TRP A 159 -8.21 -5.26 -16.87
N ASP A 160 -8.63 -4.26 -16.09
CA ASP A 160 -8.35 -2.86 -16.36
C ASP A 160 -6.89 -2.56 -16.00
N TYR A 161 -6.07 -2.35 -17.02
CA TYR A 161 -4.65 -2.01 -16.86
C TYR A 161 -4.39 -0.50 -17.07
N SER A 162 -5.43 0.32 -17.07
CA SER A 162 -5.33 1.78 -17.14
C SER A 162 -4.63 2.36 -15.91
N PRO A 163 -3.99 3.55 -16.04
CA PRO A 163 -3.35 4.20 -14.90
C PRO A 163 -4.28 4.38 -13.70
N TYR A 164 -5.54 4.79 -13.93
CA TYR A 164 -6.51 4.97 -12.84
C TYR A 164 -6.94 3.64 -12.21
N GLY A 165 -7.35 2.66 -13.05
CA GLY A 165 -7.90 1.39 -12.58
C GLY A 165 -6.92 0.57 -11.75
N GLU A 166 -5.66 0.48 -12.18
CA GLU A 166 -4.64 -0.28 -11.44
C GLU A 166 -4.22 0.44 -10.15
N TRP A 167 -3.89 1.74 -10.25
CA TRP A 167 -3.43 2.54 -9.13
C TRP A 167 -4.40 2.46 -7.94
N ARG A 168 -5.71 2.50 -8.23
CA ARG A 168 -6.78 2.61 -7.24
C ARG A 168 -6.78 1.46 -6.23
N TRP A 169 -6.31 0.28 -6.63
CA TRP A 169 -6.25 -0.93 -5.82
C TRP A 169 -4.84 -1.30 -5.38
N THR A 170 -3.98 -0.30 -5.24
CA THR A 170 -2.63 -0.44 -4.66
C THR A 170 -2.58 0.17 -3.26
N PRO A 171 -1.62 -0.24 -2.39
CA PRO A 171 -1.41 0.44 -1.11
C PRO A 171 -1.18 1.95 -1.26
N MET A 172 -0.61 2.41 -2.38
CA MET A 172 -0.42 3.83 -2.66
C MET A 172 -1.76 4.55 -2.93
N GLY A 173 -2.62 3.99 -3.78
CA GLY A 173 -3.95 4.54 -4.05
C GLY A 173 -4.92 4.43 -2.85
N LEU A 174 -4.62 3.54 -1.91
CA LEU A 174 -5.42 3.33 -0.69
C LEU A 174 -4.81 4.02 0.55
N ALA A 175 -3.66 4.69 0.43
CA ALA A 175 -2.89 5.20 1.58
C ALA A 175 -3.69 6.17 2.48
N GLY A 176 -4.60 6.95 1.89
CA GLY A 176 -5.49 7.89 2.59
C GLY A 176 -6.66 7.24 3.31
N ARG A 177 -6.83 5.93 3.13
CA ARG A 177 -7.93 5.12 3.67
C ARG A 177 -7.42 3.85 4.35
N ASP A 178 -6.10 3.73 4.52
CA ASP A 178 -5.46 2.52 5.01
C ASP A 178 -5.80 2.29 6.50
N PRO A 179 -6.62 1.28 6.84
CA PRO A 179 -7.00 1.03 8.24
C PRO A 179 -5.81 0.62 9.11
N ILE A 180 -4.74 0.07 8.55
CA ILE A 180 -3.52 -0.28 9.30
C ILE A 180 -2.81 1.00 9.76
N PHE A 181 -2.77 2.03 8.90
CA PHE A 181 -2.25 3.34 9.26
C PHE A 181 -3.06 3.98 10.39
N TYR A 182 -4.40 3.99 10.29
CA TYR A 182 -5.23 4.58 11.34
C TYR A 182 -5.09 3.83 12.67
N ALA A 183 -5.05 2.50 12.65
CA ALA A 183 -4.81 1.70 13.84
C ALA A 183 -3.44 2.00 14.48
N GLN A 184 -2.38 2.14 13.67
CA GLN A 184 -1.07 2.55 14.18
C GLN A 184 -1.11 3.97 14.77
N MET A 185 -1.74 4.93 14.10
CA MET A 185 -1.85 6.31 14.59
C MET A 185 -2.57 6.37 15.94
N GLU A 186 -3.66 5.62 16.10
CA GLU A 186 -4.39 5.49 17.36
C GLU A 186 -3.52 4.87 18.47
N LEU A 187 -2.76 3.81 18.15
CA LEU A 187 -1.79 3.22 19.07
C LEU A 187 -0.75 4.24 19.53
N GLU A 188 -0.15 4.98 18.60
CA GLU A 188 0.86 6.00 18.94
C GLU A 188 0.29 7.10 19.83
N HIS A 189 -0.92 7.59 19.51
CA HIS A 189 -1.62 8.58 20.31
C HIS A 189 -1.94 8.08 21.71
N ALA A 190 -2.40 6.83 21.85
CA ALA A 190 -2.69 6.21 23.15
C ALA A 190 -1.42 6.05 24.00
N LEU A 191 -0.30 5.64 23.39
CA LEU A 191 0.97 5.56 24.10
C LEU A 191 1.49 6.95 24.50
N MET A 192 1.30 7.97 23.66
CA MET A 192 1.65 9.36 24.01
C MET A 192 0.81 9.90 25.16
N GLN A 193 -0.49 9.59 25.21
CA GLN A 193 -1.34 9.94 26.33
C GLN A 193 -0.82 9.36 27.66
N ARG A 194 -0.28 8.14 27.63
CA ARG A 194 0.36 7.50 28.79
C ARG A 194 1.65 8.23 29.20
N ASP A 195 2.49 8.59 28.22
CA ASP A 195 3.84 9.11 28.49
C ASP A 195 3.85 10.62 28.79
N PHE A 196 2.93 11.40 28.19
CA PHE A 196 2.86 12.86 28.27
C PHE A 196 1.55 13.39 28.89
N GLY A 197 0.64 12.52 29.34
CA GLY A 197 -0.69 12.93 29.82
C GLY A 197 -0.69 13.86 31.04
N SER A 198 0.41 13.98 31.77
CA SER A 198 0.58 14.95 32.85
C SER A 198 0.79 16.39 32.37
N ASP A 199 1.19 16.59 31.12
CA ASP A 199 1.34 17.91 30.49
C ASP A 199 0.48 17.99 29.21
N PRO A 200 -0.75 18.53 29.32
CA PRO A 200 -1.66 18.62 28.17
C PRO A 200 -1.12 19.43 26.99
N LYS A 201 -0.23 20.42 27.24
CA LYS A 201 0.34 21.24 26.16
C LYS A 201 1.36 20.43 25.38
N GLN A 202 2.28 19.77 26.09
CA GLN A 202 3.27 18.90 25.46
C GLN A 202 2.61 17.74 24.72
N LEU A 203 1.60 17.11 25.31
CA LEU A 203 0.84 16.04 24.68
C LEU A 203 0.23 16.50 23.34
N ALA A 204 -0.48 17.64 23.35
CA ALA A 204 -1.09 18.19 22.15
C ALA A 204 -0.06 18.53 21.06
N GLU A 205 1.08 19.11 21.46
CA GLU A 205 2.16 19.47 20.54
C GLU A 205 2.79 18.24 19.87
N VAL A 206 3.10 17.19 20.65
CA VAL A 206 3.72 15.96 20.15
C VAL A 206 2.74 15.16 19.28
N GLN A 207 1.48 15.01 19.71
CA GLN A 207 0.45 14.31 18.91
C GLN A 207 0.20 15.03 17.58
N SER A 208 0.02 16.36 17.61
CA SER A 208 -0.20 17.16 16.40
C SER A 208 0.99 17.06 15.44
N SER A 209 2.22 17.19 15.96
CA SER A 209 3.44 17.11 15.15
C SER A 209 3.62 15.73 14.52
N LEU A 210 3.31 14.65 15.26
CA LEU A 210 3.39 13.29 14.73
C LEU A 210 2.34 13.06 13.65
N THR A 211 1.07 13.43 13.91
CA THR A 211 -0.01 13.29 12.94
C THR A 211 0.32 14.01 11.64
N GLU A 212 0.78 15.26 11.71
CA GLU A 212 1.20 16.00 10.52
C GLU A 212 2.36 15.33 9.77
N THR A 213 3.31 14.73 10.50
CA THR A 213 4.44 14.01 9.90
C THR A 213 3.96 12.81 9.10
N CYS A 214 3.07 12.00 9.67
CA CYS A 214 2.53 10.82 8.98
C CYS A 214 1.60 11.21 7.81
N LEU A 215 0.86 12.32 7.93
CA LEU A 215 -0.01 12.83 6.87
C LEU A 215 0.75 13.40 5.67
N ARG A 216 2.07 13.58 5.74
CA ARG A 216 2.91 13.84 4.55
C ARG A 216 2.87 12.68 3.55
N CYS A 217 2.60 11.45 4.01
CA CYS A 217 2.42 10.28 3.15
C CYS A 217 0.96 9.82 3.14
N HIS A 218 0.31 9.68 4.29
CA HIS A 218 -1.03 9.12 4.39
C HIS A 218 -2.18 10.12 4.18
N GLY A 219 -1.89 11.41 3.99
CA GLY A 219 -2.86 12.44 3.63
C GLY A 219 -2.26 13.46 2.68
N VAL A 220 -1.32 13.00 1.86
CA VAL A 220 -0.27 13.80 1.19
C VAL A 220 -0.82 15.04 0.49
N MET A 221 -1.84 14.90 -0.37
CA MET A 221 -2.34 16.04 -1.14
C MET A 221 -3.08 17.03 -0.24
N GLY A 222 -3.89 16.56 0.71
CA GLY A 222 -4.60 17.43 1.65
C GLY A 222 -3.62 18.19 2.54
N LYS A 223 -2.59 17.52 3.05
CA LYS A 223 -1.52 18.12 3.85
C LYS A 223 -0.74 19.18 3.08
N HIS A 224 -0.30 18.87 1.86
CA HIS A 224 0.48 19.81 1.07
C HIS A 224 -0.34 20.98 0.54
N GLN A 225 -1.61 20.76 0.15
CA GLN A 225 -2.49 21.86 -0.19
C GLN A 225 -2.75 22.76 1.03
N TRP A 226 -2.95 22.17 2.22
CA TRP A 226 -3.09 22.92 3.46
C TRP A 226 -1.87 23.80 3.74
N ASP A 227 -0.67 23.26 3.58
CA ASP A 227 0.57 24.02 3.76
C ASP A 227 0.72 25.16 2.74
N MET A 228 0.31 24.93 1.49
CA MET A 228 0.31 25.99 0.47
C MET A 228 -0.63 27.14 0.82
N ASP A 229 -1.80 26.83 1.39
CA ASP A 229 -2.84 27.83 1.67
C ASP A 229 -2.60 28.57 2.99
N HIS A 230 -2.04 27.90 4.00
CA HIS A 230 -1.94 28.42 5.37
C HIS A 230 -0.52 28.63 5.88
N ASN A 231 0.45 27.88 5.36
CA ASN A 231 1.81 27.82 5.91
C ASN A 231 2.88 28.27 4.89
N ALA A 232 2.48 28.90 3.78
CA ALA A 232 3.41 29.44 2.79
C ALA A 232 4.24 30.60 3.35
N ASP A 233 3.63 31.45 4.17
CA ASP A 233 4.33 32.51 4.91
C ASP A 233 4.85 31.99 6.25
N LYS A 234 6.14 31.66 6.27
CA LYS A 234 6.85 31.18 7.46
C LYS A 234 6.95 32.21 8.60
N SER A 235 6.56 33.47 8.39
CA SER A 235 6.48 34.48 9.45
C SER A 235 5.20 34.38 10.28
N THR A 236 4.18 33.67 9.78
CA THR A 236 2.94 33.41 10.51
C THR A 236 3.04 32.13 11.36
N PRO A 237 2.29 32.02 12.46
CA PRO A 237 2.24 30.79 13.24
C PRO A 237 1.78 29.61 12.39
N HIS A 238 2.51 28.50 12.47
CA HIS A 238 2.17 27.27 11.77
C HIS A 238 0.78 26.77 12.18
N THR A 239 -0.06 26.45 11.20
CA THR A 239 -1.38 25.85 11.44
C THR A 239 -1.36 24.39 11.02
N ALA A 240 -1.70 23.49 11.96
CA ALA A 240 -1.58 22.06 11.75
C ALA A 240 -2.68 21.45 10.87
N PHE A 241 -2.29 20.50 10.02
CA PHE A 241 -3.23 19.62 9.33
C PHE A 241 -3.49 18.33 10.14
N SER A 242 -4.75 18.02 10.41
CA SER A 242 -5.14 17.03 11.42
C SER A 242 -6.17 16.04 10.87
N LEU A 243 -6.40 14.93 11.59
CA LEU A 243 -7.31 13.88 11.14
C LEU A 243 -8.76 14.37 10.96
N ASP A 244 -9.24 15.32 11.77
CA ASP A 244 -10.57 15.93 11.55
C ASP A 244 -10.71 16.55 10.15
N LYS A 245 -9.64 17.13 9.61
CA LYS A 245 -9.63 17.67 8.24
C LYS A 245 -9.64 16.56 7.20
N VAL A 246 -8.99 15.42 7.48
CA VAL A 246 -9.08 14.22 6.63
C VAL A 246 -10.51 13.67 6.60
N TYR A 247 -11.27 13.78 7.69
CA TYR A 247 -12.68 13.35 7.77
C TYR A 247 -13.68 14.43 7.33
N ALA A 248 -13.24 15.65 7.03
CA ALA A 248 -14.11 16.72 6.59
C ALA A 248 -14.80 16.36 5.27
N THR A 249 -16.11 16.61 5.23
CA THR A 249 -16.98 16.41 4.06
C THR A 249 -17.86 17.64 3.88
N ALA A 250 -18.35 17.85 2.66
CA ALA A 250 -19.31 18.90 2.40
C ALA A 250 -20.62 18.59 3.12
N GLY A 251 -21.22 19.60 3.75
CA GLY A 251 -22.56 19.50 4.31
C GLY A 251 -23.61 19.24 3.23
N ARG A 252 -24.83 18.86 3.65
CA ARG A 252 -25.95 18.53 2.74
C ARG A 252 -26.27 19.60 1.69
N HIS A 253 -25.99 20.87 2.01
CA HIS A 253 -26.27 22.02 1.16
C HIS A 253 -25.01 22.70 0.61
N GLU A 254 -23.84 22.08 0.81
CA GLU A 254 -22.56 22.55 0.29
C GLU A 254 -22.15 21.70 -0.90
N MET A 255 -21.38 22.28 -1.82
CA MET A 255 -20.81 21.49 -2.92
C MET A 255 -19.64 20.65 -2.39
N PRO A 256 -19.54 19.36 -2.76
CA PRO A 256 -18.33 18.59 -2.53
C PRO A 256 -17.10 19.32 -3.08
N GLY A 257 -16.08 19.51 -2.24
CA GLY A 257 -14.88 20.24 -2.61
C GLY A 257 -14.89 21.73 -2.24
N ASP A 258 -15.89 22.21 -1.50
CA ASP A 258 -15.87 23.53 -0.87
C ASP A 258 -15.39 23.46 0.60
N ASN A 259 -14.90 24.58 1.15
CA ASN A 259 -14.45 24.71 2.54
C ASN A 259 -13.47 23.59 2.94
N HIS A 260 -13.40 23.16 4.20
CA HIS A 260 -12.44 22.11 4.58
C HIS A 260 -12.67 20.75 3.89
N SER A 261 -13.80 20.54 3.21
CA SER A 261 -14.08 19.27 2.51
C SER A 261 -13.11 19.00 1.36
N HIS A 262 -12.52 20.04 0.74
CA HIS A 262 -11.53 19.84 -0.32
C HIS A 262 -10.23 19.25 0.20
N TYR A 263 -9.76 19.65 1.38
CA TYR A 263 -8.57 19.04 1.98
C TYR A 263 -8.84 17.58 2.37
N GLY A 264 -10.03 17.29 2.89
CA GLY A 264 -10.46 15.93 3.20
C GLY A 264 -10.50 15.04 1.96
N ALA A 265 -11.10 15.54 0.87
CA ALA A 265 -11.14 14.86 -0.42
C ALA A 265 -9.73 14.54 -0.95
N LEU A 266 -8.83 15.53 -0.93
CA LEU A 266 -7.45 15.35 -1.35
C LEU A 266 -6.69 14.36 -0.46
N ALA A 267 -6.89 14.38 0.86
CA ALA A 267 -6.20 13.47 1.77
C ALA A 267 -6.62 12.01 1.58
N ARG A 268 -7.92 11.74 1.37
CA ARG A 268 -8.47 10.38 1.25
C ARG A 268 -8.20 9.71 -0.09
N ASP A 269 -7.87 10.47 -1.12
CA ASP A 269 -7.53 9.95 -2.45
C ASP A 269 -6.13 9.31 -2.51
N GLY A 270 -5.37 9.29 -1.40
CA GLY A 270 -4.11 8.56 -1.27
C GLY A 270 -2.91 9.23 -1.94
N ILE A 271 -1.84 8.44 -2.20
CA ILE A 271 -0.71 8.89 -3.01
C ILE A 271 -1.14 8.90 -4.48
N SER A 272 -1.83 9.97 -4.87
CA SER A 272 -2.55 10.08 -6.14
C SER A 272 -1.71 10.63 -7.30
N CYS A 273 -2.31 10.68 -8.49
CA CYS A 273 -1.66 11.07 -9.75
C CYS A 273 -0.88 12.39 -9.62
N THR A 274 -1.49 13.42 -9.01
CA THR A 274 -0.86 14.74 -8.89
C THR A 274 0.26 14.79 -7.84
N VAL A 275 0.41 13.78 -6.98
CA VAL A 275 1.57 13.64 -6.11
C VAL A 275 2.77 13.23 -6.94
N CYS A 276 2.70 12.05 -7.58
CA CYS A 276 3.82 11.50 -8.36
C CYS A 276 4.14 12.39 -9.57
N HIS A 277 3.11 12.81 -10.32
CA HIS A 277 3.30 13.60 -11.55
C HIS A 277 3.65 15.07 -11.29
N ARG A 278 3.59 15.60 -10.06
CA ARG A 278 4.12 16.94 -9.75
C ARG A 278 5.44 16.91 -9.00
N MET A 279 5.81 15.78 -8.41
CA MET A 279 7.00 15.70 -7.57
C MET A 279 8.26 15.98 -8.37
N GLN A 280 9.17 16.75 -7.78
CA GLN A 280 10.42 17.21 -8.37
C GLN A 280 11.56 16.95 -7.39
N PRO A 281 12.81 16.76 -7.89
CA PRO A 281 13.96 16.70 -7.02
C PRO A 281 14.12 18.07 -6.33
N ARG A 282 14.46 18.06 -5.05
CA ARG A 282 14.80 19.30 -4.36
C ARG A 282 16.09 19.86 -4.97
N VAL A 283 16.06 21.12 -5.38
CA VAL A 283 17.24 21.79 -5.93
C VAL A 283 18.26 22.00 -4.81
N GLN A 284 19.46 21.44 -4.99
CA GLN A 284 20.59 21.69 -4.09
C GLN A 284 21.07 23.14 -4.26
N PRO A 285 21.15 23.95 -3.19
CA PRO A 285 21.64 25.32 -3.28
C PRO A 285 23.08 25.40 -3.80
N GLU A 286 23.38 26.45 -4.55
CA GLU A 286 24.75 26.74 -4.98
C GLU A 286 25.66 26.93 -3.75
N GLY A 287 26.81 26.24 -3.75
CA GLY A 287 27.77 26.27 -2.64
C GLY A 287 27.51 25.28 -1.50
N ASP A 288 26.42 24.50 -1.53
CA ASP A 288 26.22 23.38 -0.62
C ASP A 288 27.29 22.30 -0.87
N GLN A 289 28.07 21.96 0.16
CA GLN A 289 29.21 21.04 0.05
C GLN A 289 28.82 19.57 0.21
N ARG A 290 27.57 19.26 0.51
CA ARG A 290 27.08 17.88 0.60
C ARG A 290 27.07 17.24 -0.78
N SER A 291 27.25 15.93 -0.85
CA SER A 291 26.99 15.21 -2.09
C SER A 291 25.49 15.21 -2.40
N ALA A 292 25.12 14.90 -3.65
CA ALA A 292 23.71 14.83 -4.05
C ALA A 292 22.90 13.82 -3.22
N LEU A 293 23.50 12.67 -2.88
CA LEU A 293 22.85 11.66 -2.02
C LEU A 293 22.68 12.18 -0.59
N GLN A 294 23.73 12.74 0.02
CA GLN A 294 23.64 13.27 1.38
C GLN A 294 22.63 14.43 1.46
N PHE A 295 22.65 15.34 0.48
CA PHE A 295 21.66 16.41 0.38
C PHE A 295 20.23 15.85 0.34
N PHE A 296 19.98 14.83 -0.48
CA PHE A 296 18.67 14.19 -0.56
C PHE A 296 18.24 13.56 0.76
N LEU A 297 19.11 12.73 1.37
CA LEU A 297 18.81 12.02 2.61
C LEU A 297 18.52 12.97 3.77
N GLU A 298 19.15 14.14 3.79
CA GLU A 298 18.95 15.13 4.86
C GLU A 298 17.80 16.12 4.60
N THR A 299 17.22 16.15 3.40
CA THR A 299 16.26 17.21 3.03
C THR A 299 14.97 16.72 2.40
N SER A 300 14.88 15.45 2.00
CA SER A 300 13.78 14.97 1.15
C SER A 300 13.14 13.65 1.60
N ILE A 301 13.64 13.03 2.66
CA ILE A 301 13.08 11.79 3.23
C ILE A 301 11.90 12.08 4.19
N THR A 302 11.27 11.04 4.74
CA THR A 302 10.11 11.17 5.65
C THR A 302 9.00 12.04 5.02
N GLY A 303 8.72 11.79 3.74
CA GLY A 303 7.68 12.49 2.98
C GLY A 303 7.94 13.98 2.75
N ASN A 304 9.17 14.48 2.91
CA ASN A 304 9.49 15.90 2.71
C ASN A 304 9.66 16.28 1.22
N MET A 305 8.57 16.10 0.47
CA MET A 305 8.50 16.25 -0.98
C MET A 305 8.67 17.72 -1.43
N THR A 306 9.09 17.88 -2.68
CA THR A 306 9.05 19.15 -3.41
C THR A 306 8.24 18.95 -4.68
N PHE A 307 7.43 19.93 -5.05
CA PHE A 307 6.57 19.88 -6.23
C PHE A 307 6.94 21.00 -7.20
N GLY A 308 6.76 20.73 -8.49
CA GLY A 308 6.86 21.74 -9.55
C GLY A 308 5.69 22.73 -9.52
N PRO A 309 5.65 23.66 -10.50
CA PRO A 309 4.56 24.61 -10.68
C PRO A 309 3.18 23.95 -10.61
N THR A 310 2.19 24.66 -10.07
CA THR A 310 0.83 24.14 -9.82
C THR A 310 0.02 23.86 -11.09
N ASN A 311 0.53 24.28 -12.25
CA ASN A 311 -0.06 24.05 -13.57
C ASN A 311 0.71 23.05 -14.42
N GLU A 312 1.73 22.38 -13.90
CA GLU A 312 2.52 21.40 -14.66
C GLU A 312 2.35 19.99 -14.10
N LEU A 313 2.30 19.01 -15.00
CA LEU A 313 2.39 17.58 -14.68
C LEU A 313 3.50 16.97 -15.52
N TYR A 314 4.25 16.05 -14.94
CA TYR A 314 5.46 15.49 -15.53
C TYR A 314 5.29 14.03 -15.91
N GLY A 315 5.83 13.63 -17.05
CA GLY A 315 5.75 12.27 -17.59
C GLY A 315 7.09 11.77 -18.13
N PRO A 316 7.21 10.45 -18.36
CA PRO A 316 8.44 9.83 -18.83
C PRO A 316 8.74 10.07 -20.33
N PHE A 317 7.79 10.61 -21.09
CA PHE A 317 7.88 10.84 -22.53
C PHE A 317 8.36 12.26 -22.84
N LYS A 318 9.04 12.44 -23.97
CA LYS A 318 9.56 13.75 -24.40
C LYS A 318 8.41 14.69 -24.80
N ASP A 319 8.61 16.00 -24.66
CA ASP A 319 7.59 17.01 -24.96
C ASP A 319 7.05 16.92 -26.39
N ASN A 320 7.93 16.66 -27.37
CA ASN A 320 7.55 16.49 -28.77
C ASN A 320 6.79 15.18 -29.07
N GLU A 321 6.59 14.34 -28.06
CA GLU A 321 5.79 13.11 -28.12
C GLU A 321 4.48 13.21 -27.35
N ILE A 322 4.20 14.35 -26.69
CA ILE A 322 3.00 14.59 -25.91
C ILE A 322 2.06 15.49 -26.70
N SER A 323 0.75 15.25 -26.57
CA SER A 323 -0.30 16.10 -27.14
C SER A 323 -0.99 16.85 -26.01
N PRO A 324 -0.57 18.09 -25.70
CA PRO A 324 -0.96 18.76 -24.46
C PRO A 324 -2.38 19.34 -24.49
N PHE A 325 -2.93 19.58 -25.68
CA PHE A 325 -4.15 20.35 -25.89
C PHE A 325 -5.34 19.88 -25.04
N ALA A 326 -5.63 18.57 -25.04
CA ALA A 326 -6.75 18.02 -24.30
C ALA A 326 -6.63 18.26 -22.79
N MET A 327 -5.46 17.98 -22.20
CA MET A 327 -5.23 18.16 -20.77
C MET A 327 -5.26 19.65 -20.37
N GLU A 328 -4.65 20.53 -21.18
CA GLU A 328 -4.62 21.98 -20.93
C GLU A 328 -6.01 22.63 -20.97
N HIS A 329 -6.90 22.13 -21.84
CA HIS A 329 -8.24 22.69 -22.03
C HIS A 329 -9.30 22.01 -21.16
N ALA A 330 -9.12 20.73 -20.82
CA ALA A 330 -10.05 20.01 -19.94
C ALA A 330 -9.79 20.29 -18.45
N ILE A 331 -8.52 20.24 -18.01
CA ILE A 331 -8.17 20.30 -16.58
C ILE A 331 -7.04 21.30 -16.28
N GLY A 332 -6.63 22.13 -17.23
CA GLY A 332 -5.73 23.26 -16.98
C GLY A 332 -4.31 22.91 -16.55
N PHE A 333 -3.87 21.66 -16.77
CA PHE A 333 -2.49 21.22 -16.55
C PHE A 333 -1.74 21.14 -17.88
N THR A 334 -0.46 21.52 -17.86
CA THR A 334 0.47 21.38 -18.97
C THR A 334 1.32 20.12 -18.74
N PRO A 335 1.15 19.05 -19.54
CA PRO A 335 2.01 17.88 -19.43
C PRO A 335 3.40 18.17 -20.01
N LYS A 336 4.45 17.78 -19.30
CA LYS A 336 5.87 17.99 -19.66
C LYS A 336 6.71 16.75 -19.42
N HIS A 337 7.84 16.65 -20.10
CA HIS A 337 8.85 15.64 -19.82
C HIS A 337 9.60 15.93 -18.53
N ASN A 338 9.83 14.89 -17.72
CA ASN A 338 10.82 14.95 -16.64
C ASN A 338 11.43 13.58 -16.36
N PRO A 339 12.78 13.45 -16.31
CA PRO A 339 13.42 12.17 -16.02
C PRO A 339 13.24 11.71 -14.55
N TYR A 340 12.92 12.61 -13.62
CA TYR A 340 12.80 12.28 -12.19
C TYR A 340 11.71 11.23 -11.90
N LEU A 341 10.65 11.16 -12.71
CA LEU A 341 9.63 10.12 -12.58
C LEU A 341 10.16 8.69 -12.74
N LYS A 342 11.33 8.52 -13.39
CA LYS A 342 12.02 7.23 -13.57
C LYS A 342 13.09 6.96 -12.51
N SER A 343 13.31 7.89 -11.58
CA SER A 343 14.32 7.82 -10.51
C SER A 343 13.75 7.07 -9.31
N SER A 344 14.49 6.09 -8.78
CA SER A 344 14.22 5.44 -7.49
C SER A 344 14.18 6.44 -6.32
N GLN A 345 14.93 7.53 -6.38
CA GLN A 345 14.99 8.63 -5.42
C GLN A 345 13.61 9.24 -5.16
N MET A 346 12.75 9.31 -6.17
CA MET A 346 11.36 9.74 -5.99
C MET A 346 10.61 8.79 -5.03
N CYS A 347 10.79 7.48 -5.16
CA CYS A 347 10.24 6.51 -4.20
C CYS A 347 10.93 6.62 -2.83
N GLY A 348 12.24 6.92 -2.83
CA GLY A 348 13.05 7.10 -1.63
C GLY A 348 12.57 8.21 -0.68
N THR A 349 11.82 9.20 -1.17
CA THR A 349 11.20 10.24 -0.34
C THR A 349 10.20 9.66 0.68
N CYS A 350 9.44 8.63 0.28
CA CYS A 350 8.51 7.93 1.16
C CYS A 350 9.08 6.63 1.74
N HIS A 351 10.04 6.02 1.06
CA HIS A 351 10.64 4.72 1.43
C HIS A 351 12.00 4.84 2.15
N THR A 352 12.22 6.02 2.75
CA THR A 352 13.25 6.28 3.76
C THR A 352 12.58 7.07 4.88
N ILE A 353 12.31 6.44 6.01
CA ILE A 353 11.53 7.04 7.10
C ILE A 353 12.40 7.14 8.34
N SER A 354 12.75 8.37 8.71
CA SER A 354 13.46 8.71 9.96
C SER A 354 12.47 9.29 10.96
N LEU A 355 12.36 8.67 12.14
CA LEU A 355 11.38 9.03 13.17
C LEU A 355 12.03 9.23 14.56
N PRO A 356 11.47 10.17 15.36
CA PRO A 356 11.94 10.42 16.71
C PRO A 356 11.60 9.26 17.66
N VAL A 357 12.47 9.03 18.64
CA VAL A 357 12.23 8.16 19.79
C VAL A 357 11.64 9.02 20.91
N VAL A 358 10.32 9.23 20.87
CA VAL A 358 9.63 10.25 21.67
C VAL A 358 9.60 9.94 23.17
N ASP A 359 9.67 8.66 23.55
CA ASP A 359 9.68 8.23 24.94
C ASP A 359 11.01 8.47 25.67
N LYS A 360 12.02 9.03 24.98
CA LYS A 360 13.30 9.42 25.57
C LYS A 360 13.88 10.71 24.96
N PRO A 361 13.44 11.89 25.44
CA PRO A 361 14.06 13.16 25.06
C PRO A 361 15.56 13.17 25.33
N LEU A 362 16.32 13.88 24.49
CA LEU A 362 17.75 14.11 24.69
C LEU A 362 17.97 15.00 25.91
N GLN A 363 19.01 14.69 26.68
CA GLN A 363 19.46 15.55 27.76
C GLN A 363 20.05 16.86 27.21
N GLN A 364 19.95 17.94 27.98
CA GLN A 364 20.53 19.22 27.59
C GLN A 364 22.04 19.10 27.38
N GLY A 365 22.53 19.53 26.22
CA GLY A 365 23.96 19.43 25.85
C GLY A 365 24.39 18.05 25.33
N ALA A 366 23.48 17.08 25.20
CA ALA A 366 23.78 15.82 24.53
C ALA A 366 24.11 16.05 23.05
N ALA A 367 25.03 15.23 22.52
CA ALA A 367 25.34 15.24 21.10
C ALA A 367 24.08 14.85 20.30
N VAL A 368 23.75 15.65 19.28
CA VAL A 368 22.64 15.39 18.37
C VAL A 368 23.16 14.52 17.23
N GLY A 369 22.56 13.35 17.01
CA GLY A 369 22.92 12.44 15.90
C GLY A 369 22.64 13.04 14.52
N GLU A 370 23.22 12.45 13.47
CA GLU A 370 23.07 12.83 12.06
C GLU A 370 21.59 12.91 11.65
N LEU A 371 20.79 11.90 12.02
CA LEU A 371 19.35 11.85 11.71
C LEU A 371 18.57 12.97 12.40
N ALA A 372 18.91 13.29 13.65
CA ALA A 372 18.23 14.34 14.40
C ALA A 372 18.61 15.75 13.90
N GLN A 373 19.83 15.94 13.38
CA GLN A 373 20.27 17.21 12.79
C GLN A 373 19.51 17.53 11.50
N SER A 374 19.19 16.52 10.69
CA SER A 374 18.45 16.69 9.43
C SER A 374 16.93 16.82 9.61
N GLN A 375 16.41 16.63 10.82
CA GLN A 375 14.98 16.70 11.09
C GLN A 375 14.42 18.12 10.84
N PRO A 376 13.43 18.30 9.96
CA PRO A 376 12.83 19.62 9.71
C PRO A 376 11.99 20.15 10.87
N ILE A 377 11.42 19.28 11.71
CA ILE A 377 10.53 19.67 12.82
C ILE A 377 11.37 19.97 14.07
N GLU A 378 11.34 21.22 14.54
CA GLU A 378 12.16 21.69 15.67
C GLU A 378 11.92 20.88 16.94
N LEU A 379 10.65 20.56 17.26
CA LEU A 379 10.30 19.71 18.39
C LEU A 379 11.04 18.37 18.34
N PHE A 380 11.06 17.73 17.18
CA PHE A 380 11.65 16.41 17.02
C PHE A 380 13.17 16.39 17.02
N ARG A 381 13.86 17.53 16.82
CA ARG A 381 15.32 17.63 17.00
C ARG A 381 15.79 17.36 18.43
N LYS A 382 14.87 17.45 19.40
CA LYS A 382 15.12 17.20 20.83
C LYS A 382 15.14 15.72 21.20
N PHE A 383 14.99 14.82 20.23
CA PHE A 383 14.93 13.37 20.45
C PHE A 383 16.05 12.67 19.67
N LYS A 384 16.42 11.46 20.11
CA LYS A 384 17.15 10.53 19.25
C LYS A 384 16.24 10.14 18.08
N HIS A 385 16.80 9.91 16.89
CA HIS A 385 16.07 9.37 15.75
C HIS A 385 16.58 7.98 15.39
N HIS A 386 15.74 7.23 14.69
CA HIS A 386 16.10 5.98 14.06
C HIS A 386 15.44 5.89 12.68
N VAL A 387 16.00 5.04 11.81
CA VAL A 387 15.39 4.74 10.51
C VAL A 387 14.37 3.61 10.71
N GLU A 388 13.09 3.93 10.64
CA GLU A 388 11.98 2.97 10.72
C GLU A 388 11.87 2.17 9.42
N GLN A 389 12.00 2.85 8.27
CA GLN A 389 12.02 2.21 6.95
C GLN A 389 13.29 2.59 6.19
N ALA A 390 14.01 1.57 5.73
CA ALA A 390 15.29 1.71 5.04
C ALA A 390 15.24 1.20 3.60
N THR A 391 14.08 0.97 3.00
CA THR A 391 13.95 0.27 1.71
C THR A 391 14.80 0.88 0.59
N TYR A 392 14.84 2.21 0.47
CA TYR A 392 15.70 2.88 -0.52
C TYR A 392 17.20 2.77 -0.17
N LEU A 393 17.56 2.83 1.12
CA LEU A 393 18.94 2.65 1.58
C LEU A 393 19.43 1.21 1.33
N GLU A 394 18.55 0.22 1.56
CA GLU A 394 18.78 -1.18 1.24
C GLU A 394 19.00 -1.39 -0.27
N TRP A 395 18.23 -0.67 -1.10
CA TRP A 395 18.42 -0.66 -2.56
C TRP A 395 19.73 0.00 -2.99
N LEU A 396 20.13 1.12 -2.38
CA LEU A 396 21.44 1.73 -2.59
C LEU A 396 22.59 0.79 -2.22
N ASN A 397 22.37 -0.11 -1.25
CA ASN A 397 23.31 -1.15 -0.86
C ASN A 397 23.00 -2.51 -1.52
N SER A 398 22.61 -2.50 -2.79
CA SER A 398 22.35 -3.73 -3.56
C SER A 398 23.02 -3.71 -4.93
N ASP A 399 23.07 -4.88 -5.59
CA ASP A 399 23.46 -5.01 -6.99
C ASP A 399 22.46 -4.34 -7.96
N TYR A 400 21.30 -3.85 -7.50
CA TYR A 400 20.26 -3.27 -8.36
C TYR A 400 20.38 -1.74 -8.48
N GLU A 401 21.19 -1.10 -7.64
CA GLU A 401 21.42 0.36 -7.68
C GLU A 401 21.83 0.82 -9.08
N ASN A 402 21.12 1.82 -9.63
CA ASN A 402 21.37 2.31 -10.99
C ASN A 402 21.23 3.83 -11.16
N GLU A 403 21.12 4.58 -10.07
CA GLU A 403 21.02 6.05 -10.09
C GLU A 403 22.38 6.71 -10.13
N TYR A 404 23.33 6.18 -9.36
CA TYR A 404 24.69 6.67 -9.25
C TYR A 404 25.67 5.79 -10.04
N ASN A 405 25.36 4.49 -10.19
CA ASN A 405 26.06 3.59 -11.11
C ASN A 405 25.24 3.30 -12.37
N ALA A 406 25.14 4.29 -13.27
CA ALA A 406 24.36 4.18 -14.51
C ALA A 406 24.81 3.04 -15.46
N ASN A 407 26.02 2.51 -15.29
CA ASN A 407 26.57 1.41 -16.10
C ASN A 407 26.44 0.04 -15.41
N ASN A 408 25.72 -0.05 -14.29
CA ASN A 408 25.52 -1.31 -13.59
C ASN A 408 24.75 -2.32 -14.47
N PRO A 409 25.35 -3.47 -14.86
CA PRO A 409 24.69 -4.45 -15.72
C PRO A 409 23.48 -5.13 -15.05
N ASN A 410 23.41 -5.10 -13.71
CA ASN A 410 22.30 -5.63 -12.92
C ASN A 410 21.32 -4.52 -12.47
N GLY A 411 21.56 -3.28 -12.89
CA GLY A 411 20.83 -2.10 -12.45
C GLY A 411 19.33 -2.16 -12.78
N LYS A 412 18.48 -1.88 -11.79
CA LYS A 412 17.02 -1.83 -11.89
C LYS A 412 16.49 -0.73 -10.96
N SER A 413 15.71 0.20 -11.50
CA SER A 413 15.05 1.19 -10.65
C SER A 413 13.89 0.56 -9.88
N CYS A 414 13.36 1.27 -8.87
CA CYS A 414 12.12 0.86 -8.20
C CYS A 414 10.99 0.62 -9.21
N GLN A 415 10.86 1.50 -10.18
CA GLN A 415 9.83 1.47 -11.22
C GLN A 415 9.97 0.24 -12.13
N ASP A 416 11.21 -0.20 -12.45
CA ASP A 416 11.42 -1.35 -13.33
C ASP A 416 10.81 -2.66 -12.78
N CYS A 417 10.71 -2.79 -11.45
CA CYS A 417 10.11 -3.95 -10.79
C CYS A 417 8.67 -3.70 -10.34
N HIS A 418 8.38 -2.52 -9.76
CA HIS A 418 7.08 -2.24 -9.15
C HIS A 418 6.03 -1.73 -10.14
N MET A 419 6.43 -1.27 -11.34
CA MET A 419 5.54 -0.84 -12.41
C MET A 419 5.74 -1.74 -13.64
N ALA A 420 5.08 -2.91 -13.62
CA ALA A 420 5.33 -3.94 -14.61
C ALA A 420 5.02 -3.46 -16.05
N ARG A 421 5.83 -3.89 -17.03
CA ARG A 421 5.57 -3.58 -18.46
C ARG A 421 4.69 -4.63 -19.15
N GLN A 422 4.54 -5.78 -18.50
CA GLN A 422 3.80 -6.95 -18.97
C GLN A 422 2.55 -7.18 -18.11
N LEU A 423 1.59 -7.91 -18.67
CA LEU A 423 0.40 -8.38 -17.98
C LEU A 423 0.21 -9.87 -18.25
N HIS A 424 0.57 -10.70 -17.27
CA HIS A 424 0.48 -12.16 -17.35
C HIS A 424 -0.46 -12.69 -16.28
N ASP A 425 -1.38 -13.57 -16.67
CA ASP A 425 -2.25 -14.31 -15.79
C ASP A 425 -2.60 -15.66 -16.43
N SER A 426 -1.88 -16.70 -16.03
CA SER A 426 -2.09 -18.05 -16.55
C SER A 426 -3.46 -18.63 -16.18
N GLU A 427 -4.04 -18.22 -15.04
CA GLU A 427 -5.36 -18.71 -14.61
C GLU A 427 -6.47 -18.20 -15.53
N ARG A 428 -6.26 -17.01 -16.12
CA ARG A 428 -7.22 -16.34 -17.01
C ARG A 428 -6.76 -16.28 -18.47
N GLY A 429 -5.69 -17.02 -18.82
CA GLY A 429 -5.17 -17.09 -20.19
C GLY A 429 -4.54 -15.80 -20.73
N ILE A 430 -4.12 -14.88 -19.86
CA ILE A 430 -3.53 -13.59 -20.26
C ILE A 430 -2.02 -13.73 -20.36
N ALA A 431 -1.44 -13.38 -21.51
CA ALA A 431 0.00 -13.38 -21.74
C ALA A 431 0.40 -12.21 -22.65
N LEU A 432 0.41 -11.00 -22.08
CA LEU A 432 0.79 -9.78 -22.78
C LEU A 432 2.19 -9.33 -22.34
N ASP A 433 3.21 -9.70 -23.12
CA ASP A 433 4.62 -9.31 -22.87
C ASP A 433 4.84 -7.79 -22.93
N ARG A 434 3.97 -7.09 -23.68
CA ARG A 434 3.99 -5.63 -23.85
C ARG A 434 2.58 -5.10 -23.97
N LEU A 435 2.30 -4.01 -23.25
CA LEU A 435 1.03 -3.30 -23.34
C LEU A 435 1.11 -2.19 -24.40
N LYS A 436 0.45 -2.41 -25.55
CA LYS A 436 0.27 -1.38 -26.57
C LYS A 436 -1.02 -0.63 -26.29
N THR A 437 -0.93 0.66 -25.99
CA THR A 437 -2.12 1.43 -25.61
C THR A 437 -2.01 2.92 -25.91
N ARG A 438 -3.15 3.59 -26.06
CA ARG A 438 -3.25 5.04 -25.87
C ARG A 438 -3.39 5.29 -24.38
N MET A 439 -2.50 6.09 -23.81
CA MET A 439 -2.52 6.35 -22.37
C MET A 439 -3.60 7.35 -21.95
N ALA A 440 -4.27 7.98 -22.91
CA ALA A 440 -5.40 8.86 -22.69
C ALA A 440 -6.48 8.57 -23.74
N ILE A 441 -7.72 8.44 -23.30
CA ILE A 441 -8.88 8.35 -24.17
C ILE A 441 -9.49 9.74 -24.24
N ILE A 442 -9.52 10.31 -25.44
CA ILE A 442 -10.11 11.61 -25.73
C ILE A 442 -10.97 11.48 -26.98
N GLN A 443 -11.81 12.47 -27.25
CA GLN A 443 -12.44 12.60 -28.55
C GLN A 443 -11.38 12.97 -29.60
N ASP A 444 -10.76 11.94 -30.18
CA ASP A 444 -9.79 12.04 -31.28
C ASP A 444 -10.42 11.56 -32.61
N LEU A 445 -9.57 11.30 -33.61
CA LEU A 445 -9.98 10.89 -34.96
C LEU A 445 -10.61 9.50 -35.05
N THR A 446 -10.66 8.73 -33.96
CA THR A 446 -11.41 7.47 -33.92
C THR A 446 -12.88 7.67 -33.57
N TYR A 447 -13.28 8.87 -33.15
CA TYR A 447 -14.67 9.24 -32.95
C TYR A 447 -15.27 9.88 -34.21
N PRO A 448 -16.60 9.83 -34.40
CA PRO A 448 -17.27 10.59 -35.44
C PRO A 448 -16.94 12.08 -35.38
N GLU A 449 -16.96 12.74 -36.55
CA GLU A 449 -16.74 14.18 -36.66
C GLU A 449 -17.74 14.95 -35.79
N ALA A 450 -17.25 15.99 -35.10
CA ALA A 450 -18.05 16.87 -34.27
C ALA A 450 -17.78 18.33 -34.63
N GLU A 451 -18.83 19.16 -34.58
CA GLU A 451 -18.69 20.59 -34.75
C GLU A 451 -17.77 21.18 -33.66
N ASN A 452 -16.92 22.14 -34.03
CA ASN A 452 -15.96 22.80 -33.13
C ASN A 452 -14.83 21.89 -32.59
N LEU A 453 -14.56 20.76 -33.25
CA LEU A 453 -13.40 19.94 -32.92
C LEU A 453 -12.10 20.74 -33.11
N ALA A 454 -11.16 20.61 -32.17
CA ALA A 454 -9.84 21.21 -32.32
C ALA A 454 -9.09 20.62 -33.53
N PRO A 455 -8.10 21.35 -34.10
CA PRO A 455 -7.30 20.83 -35.20
C PRO A 455 -6.74 19.44 -34.89
N HIS A 456 -6.86 18.51 -35.85
CA HIS A 456 -6.53 17.09 -35.69
C HIS A 456 -5.11 16.85 -35.15
N GLU A 457 -4.13 17.66 -35.57
CA GLU A 457 -2.75 17.60 -35.09
C GLU A 457 -2.63 17.78 -33.56
N LYS A 458 -3.54 18.54 -32.95
CA LYS A 458 -3.58 18.81 -31.51
C LYS A 458 -4.25 17.69 -30.70
N LEU A 459 -5.02 16.82 -31.36
CA LEU A 459 -5.78 15.73 -30.75
C LEU A 459 -5.16 14.35 -31.00
N ASN A 460 -3.96 14.29 -31.58
CA ASN A 460 -3.31 13.01 -31.88
C ASN A 460 -2.71 12.37 -30.62
N VAL A 461 -3.47 11.53 -29.91
CA VAL A 461 -2.92 10.69 -28.84
C VAL A 461 -2.27 9.44 -29.45
N ARG A 462 -0.93 9.42 -29.42
CA ARG A 462 -0.15 8.32 -30.01
C ARG A 462 -0.39 7.01 -29.25
N VAL A 463 -0.54 5.91 -30.01
CA VAL A 463 -0.39 4.57 -29.45
C VAL A 463 1.05 4.39 -29.01
N ARG A 464 1.26 3.97 -27.76
CA ARG A 464 2.57 3.67 -27.22
C ARG A 464 2.91 2.23 -27.50
N GLU A 465 3.85 2.03 -28.42
CA GLU A 465 4.42 0.71 -28.71
C GLU A 465 5.35 0.23 -27.59
N GLU A 466 6.03 1.19 -26.92
CA GLU A 466 6.97 0.94 -25.83
C GLU A 466 6.89 2.08 -24.78
N GLY A 467 7.43 1.82 -23.60
CA GLY A 467 7.59 2.82 -22.54
C GLY A 467 6.38 3.01 -21.62
N TYR A 468 5.23 2.38 -21.91
CA TYR A 468 4.15 2.27 -20.93
C TYR A 468 4.58 1.39 -19.75
N ALA A 469 4.29 1.84 -18.54
CA ALA A 469 4.52 1.13 -17.30
C ALA A 469 3.21 1.13 -16.51
N ARG A 470 2.81 -0.07 -16.07
CA ARG A 470 1.58 -0.29 -15.30
C ARG A 470 1.62 0.45 -13.98
N HIS A 471 0.46 0.83 -13.48
CA HIS A 471 0.31 1.46 -12.17
C HIS A 471 -0.07 0.44 -11.10
N ASN A 472 0.42 -0.80 -11.26
CA ASN A 472 0.10 -1.93 -10.39
C ASN A 472 0.87 -1.90 -9.05
N PHE A 473 1.94 -1.10 -8.95
CA PHE A 473 2.77 -0.86 -7.75
C PHE A 473 2.94 -2.12 -6.89
N SER A 474 3.44 -3.20 -7.50
CA SER A 474 3.44 -4.55 -6.93
C SER A 474 4.02 -4.58 -5.51
N GLY A 475 3.28 -5.15 -4.58
CA GLY A 475 3.72 -5.38 -3.20
C GLY A 475 3.24 -6.74 -2.69
N LEU A 476 3.21 -6.91 -1.37
CA LEU A 476 2.77 -8.16 -0.72
C LEU A 476 1.57 -7.97 0.24
N ASN A 477 0.88 -6.83 0.17
CA ASN A 477 -0.15 -6.48 1.15
C ASN A 477 -1.55 -6.96 0.73
N ALA A 478 -1.71 -8.25 0.43
CA ALA A 478 -3.01 -8.82 0.07
C ALA A 478 -4.06 -8.65 1.18
N PHE A 479 -3.63 -8.73 2.44
CA PHE A 479 -4.51 -8.53 3.60
C PHE A 479 -5.18 -7.14 3.62
N LEU A 480 -4.46 -6.10 3.19
CA LEU A 480 -5.06 -4.77 3.03
C LEU A 480 -6.20 -4.79 2.01
N LEU A 481 -5.99 -5.39 0.84
CA LEU A 481 -7.05 -5.48 -0.18
C LEU A 481 -8.22 -6.33 0.30
N GLU A 482 -7.96 -7.40 1.06
CA GLU A 482 -9.01 -8.20 1.70
C GLU A 482 -9.85 -7.39 2.69
N MET A 483 -9.24 -6.49 3.47
CA MET A 483 -10.01 -5.56 4.32
C MET A 483 -10.92 -4.66 3.48
N PHE A 484 -10.43 -4.11 2.36
CA PHE A 484 -11.28 -3.32 1.45
C PHE A 484 -12.38 -4.16 0.80
N ARG A 485 -12.11 -5.43 0.48
CA ARG A 485 -13.11 -6.36 -0.06
C ARG A 485 -14.24 -6.63 0.93
N GLN A 486 -13.92 -6.77 2.22
CA GLN A 486 -14.86 -7.13 3.29
C GLN A 486 -15.58 -5.92 3.94
N PHE A 487 -14.96 -4.73 3.89
CA PHE A 487 -15.41 -3.54 4.62
C PHE A 487 -15.56 -2.30 3.73
N GLU A 488 -16.05 -2.46 2.50
CA GLU A 488 -16.21 -1.36 1.53
C GLU A 488 -17.06 -0.18 2.04
N ASP A 489 -18.06 -0.45 2.89
CA ASP A 489 -18.94 0.55 3.53
C ASP A 489 -18.28 1.31 4.69
N ILE A 490 -17.29 0.71 5.36
CA ILE A 490 -16.53 1.34 6.45
C ILE A 490 -15.35 2.13 5.87
N LEU A 491 -14.66 1.56 4.89
CA LEU A 491 -13.48 2.16 4.26
C LEU A 491 -13.84 3.10 3.10
N GLY A 492 -15.11 3.12 2.69
CA GLY A 492 -15.70 4.10 1.80
C GLY A 492 -15.30 3.96 0.33
N VAL A 493 -15.00 2.75 -0.15
CA VAL A 493 -14.52 2.47 -1.51
C VAL A 493 -15.36 1.39 -2.18
N PRO A 494 -16.12 1.69 -3.24
CA PRO A 494 -16.88 0.67 -3.95
C PRO A 494 -15.96 -0.31 -4.69
N ARG A 495 -16.31 -1.60 -4.69
CA ARG A 495 -15.57 -2.63 -5.46
C ARG A 495 -15.68 -2.50 -6.97
N GLN A 496 -16.82 -2.04 -7.47
CA GLN A 496 -17.06 -1.88 -8.91
C GLN A 496 -16.44 -0.58 -9.41
N ASP A 497 -15.65 -0.69 -10.48
CA ASP A 497 -15.13 0.46 -11.19
C ASP A 497 -16.25 1.21 -11.93
N TYR A 498 -16.25 2.54 -11.82
CA TYR A 498 -17.32 3.37 -12.38
C TYR A 498 -17.32 3.41 -13.91
N MET A 499 -16.14 3.30 -14.55
CA MET A 499 -16.00 3.48 -16.00
C MET A 499 -16.24 2.18 -16.78
N THR A 500 -15.88 1.05 -16.17
CA THR A 500 -15.95 -0.28 -16.79
C THR A 500 -17.03 -1.17 -16.17
N GLY A 501 -17.48 -0.89 -14.95
CA GLY A 501 -18.38 -1.77 -14.18
C GLY A 501 -17.71 -3.05 -13.69
N ALA A 502 -16.41 -3.24 -13.93
CA ALA A 502 -15.69 -4.45 -13.57
C ALA A 502 -15.14 -4.38 -12.14
N GLU A 503 -15.06 -5.52 -11.46
CA GLU A 503 -14.44 -5.63 -10.13
C GLU A 503 -12.93 -5.85 -10.28
N GLN A 504 -12.13 -4.81 -9.98
CA GLN A 504 -10.68 -4.82 -10.23
C GLN A 504 -9.85 -5.35 -9.06
N ILE A 505 -10.42 -5.40 -7.85
CA ILE A 505 -9.69 -5.79 -6.63
C ILE A 505 -9.12 -7.22 -6.71
N ASP A 506 -9.84 -8.15 -7.35
CA ASP A 506 -9.41 -9.53 -7.54
C ASP A 506 -8.18 -9.66 -8.46
N TYR A 507 -8.08 -8.79 -9.47
CA TYR A 507 -6.92 -8.73 -10.35
C TYR A 507 -5.70 -8.17 -9.63
N SER A 508 -5.88 -7.16 -8.76
CA SER A 508 -4.82 -6.64 -7.91
C SER A 508 -4.34 -7.67 -6.88
N ILE A 509 -5.26 -8.41 -6.26
CA ILE A 509 -4.94 -9.56 -5.41
C ILE A 509 -4.16 -10.62 -6.21
N THR A 510 -4.60 -10.93 -7.44
CA THR A 510 -3.91 -11.84 -8.37
C THR A 510 -2.47 -11.40 -8.61
N ASN A 511 -2.25 -10.13 -8.95
CA ASN A 511 -0.92 -9.55 -9.14
C ASN A 511 -0.03 -9.69 -7.88
N ILE A 512 -0.57 -9.47 -6.68
CA ILE A 512 0.18 -9.63 -5.42
C ILE A 512 0.65 -11.07 -5.22
N VAL A 513 -0.21 -12.07 -5.40
CA VAL A 513 0.19 -13.47 -5.23
C VAL A 513 1.16 -13.92 -6.31
N GLN A 514 0.99 -13.48 -7.56
CA GLN A 514 1.98 -13.77 -8.61
C GLN A 514 3.33 -13.14 -8.28
N ASN A 515 3.35 -11.91 -7.77
CA ASN A 515 4.56 -11.24 -7.29
C ASN A 515 5.23 -12.02 -6.15
N ALA A 516 4.45 -12.48 -5.17
CA ALA A 516 4.91 -13.36 -4.10
C ALA A 516 5.53 -14.65 -4.67
N ARG A 517 4.81 -15.34 -5.57
CA ARG A 517 5.18 -16.63 -6.19
C ARG A 517 6.46 -16.56 -7.02
N GLN A 518 6.66 -15.48 -7.77
CA GLN A 518 7.62 -15.47 -8.88
C GLN A 518 8.77 -14.50 -8.69
N HIS A 519 8.59 -13.41 -7.92
CA HIS A 519 9.50 -12.27 -7.94
C HIS A 519 10.08 -11.90 -6.56
N THR A 520 9.71 -12.61 -5.50
CA THR A 520 10.09 -12.24 -4.13
C THR A 520 11.31 -13.00 -3.62
N ALA A 521 11.26 -14.33 -3.57
CA ALA A 521 12.36 -15.17 -3.12
C ALA A 521 12.33 -16.54 -3.81
N ASP A 522 13.49 -17.20 -3.91
CA ASP A 522 13.59 -18.60 -4.34
C ASP A 522 13.98 -19.48 -3.15
N LEU A 523 13.38 -20.66 -3.06
CA LEU A 523 13.62 -21.65 -2.00
C LEU A 523 14.17 -22.95 -2.59
N LYS A 524 15.26 -23.46 -2.01
CA LYS A 524 15.84 -24.77 -2.34
C LYS A 524 15.91 -25.63 -1.08
N LEU A 525 15.49 -26.89 -1.20
CA LEU A 525 15.54 -27.89 -0.13
C LEU A 525 16.37 -29.09 -0.59
N GLU A 526 17.33 -29.49 0.23
CA GLU A 526 18.08 -30.73 0.08
C GLU A 526 18.01 -31.51 1.39
N SER A 527 17.47 -32.73 1.36
CA SER A 527 17.37 -33.59 2.54
C SER A 527 18.15 -34.88 2.40
N ARG A 528 18.64 -35.40 3.52
CA ARG A 528 19.33 -36.68 3.61
C ARG A 528 19.01 -37.37 4.92
N ILE A 529 18.68 -38.65 4.83
CA ILE A 529 18.48 -39.52 5.99
C ILE A 529 19.71 -40.42 6.16
N LYS A 530 20.18 -40.59 7.39
CA LYS A 530 21.21 -41.55 7.77
C LYS A 530 20.85 -42.20 9.11
N GLY A 531 20.39 -43.44 9.05
CA GLY A 531 19.88 -44.13 10.24
C GLY A 531 18.61 -43.45 10.73
N ASP A 532 18.62 -42.99 11.98
CA ASP A 532 17.53 -42.27 12.63
C ASP A 532 17.71 -40.74 12.61
N GLN A 533 18.68 -40.23 11.85
CA GLN A 533 18.92 -38.80 11.68
C GLN A 533 18.47 -38.34 10.30
N LEU A 534 17.66 -37.28 10.27
CA LEU A 534 17.34 -36.53 9.05
C LEU A 534 18.06 -35.18 9.11
N ALA A 535 18.79 -34.85 8.05
CA ALA A 535 19.34 -33.53 7.85
C ALA A 535 18.68 -32.88 6.63
N ALA A 536 18.10 -31.70 6.79
CA ALA A 536 17.53 -30.91 5.71
C ALA A 536 18.20 -29.54 5.63
N ARG A 537 18.74 -29.19 4.46
CA ARG A 537 19.34 -27.89 4.17
C ARG A 537 18.35 -27.08 3.37
N VAL A 538 17.95 -25.94 3.91
CA VAL A 538 17.07 -24.98 3.26
C VAL A 538 17.91 -23.77 2.88
N THR A 539 17.95 -23.45 1.58
CA THR A 539 18.57 -22.22 1.07
C THR A 539 17.49 -21.28 0.57
N LEU A 540 17.46 -20.07 1.10
CA LEU A 540 16.56 -19.00 0.69
C LEU A 540 17.35 -17.91 -0.04
N VAL A 541 16.90 -17.50 -1.23
CA VAL A 541 17.57 -16.47 -2.05
C VAL A 541 16.61 -15.31 -2.26
N ASN A 542 17.05 -14.10 -1.91
CA ASN A 542 16.31 -12.87 -2.14
C ASN A 542 16.39 -12.45 -3.61
N LYS A 543 15.24 -12.15 -4.22
CA LYS A 543 15.15 -11.64 -5.59
C LYS A 543 14.89 -10.14 -5.63
N ALA A 544 14.52 -9.54 -4.51
CA ALA A 544 14.32 -8.11 -4.40
C ALA A 544 15.68 -7.37 -4.33
N GLY A 545 15.68 -6.13 -4.83
CA GLY A 545 16.81 -5.21 -4.69
C GLY A 545 16.94 -4.58 -3.31
N HIS A 546 16.11 -4.96 -2.34
CA HIS A 546 16.12 -4.48 -0.96
C HIS A 546 15.95 -5.70 -0.02
N ARG A 547 15.84 -5.50 1.30
CA ARG A 547 15.64 -6.65 2.20
C ARG A 547 14.33 -7.39 1.91
N PHE A 548 14.26 -8.67 2.25
CA PHE A 548 13.01 -9.43 2.24
C PHE A 548 12.67 -9.98 3.64
N PRO A 549 11.53 -9.58 4.23
CA PRO A 549 10.67 -8.45 3.84
C PRO A 549 11.35 -7.08 4.11
N SER A 550 10.99 -6.04 3.36
CA SER A 550 11.39 -4.64 3.63
C SER A 550 10.16 -3.79 4.01
N GLY A 551 10.36 -2.49 4.23
CA GLY A 551 9.35 -1.53 4.64
C GLY A 551 9.15 -1.54 6.15
N VAL A 552 7.90 -1.43 6.55
CA VAL A 552 7.47 -1.26 7.94
C VAL A 552 7.92 -2.40 8.87
N GLY A 553 8.34 -2.05 10.08
CA GLY A 553 9.02 -2.96 11.03
C GLY A 553 8.26 -4.21 11.46
N PHE A 554 6.92 -4.23 11.39
CA PHE A 554 6.12 -5.41 11.78
C PHE A 554 6.05 -6.50 10.70
N ARG A 555 6.63 -6.31 9.52
CA ARG A 555 6.67 -7.35 8.48
C ARG A 555 7.68 -8.43 8.87
N ARG A 556 7.24 -9.69 8.83
CA ARG A 556 8.08 -10.87 9.06
C ARG A 556 7.87 -11.92 7.97
N ALA A 557 8.91 -12.70 7.71
CA ALA A 557 8.83 -13.96 6.97
C ALA A 557 9.44 -15.07 7.83
N PHE A 558 9.03 -16.31 7.65
CA PHE A 558 9.57 -17.45 8.40
C PHE A 558 9.58 -18.70 7.54
N LEU A 559 10.44 -19.66 7.91
CA LEU A 559 10.51 -20.97 7.25
C LEU A 559 9.59 -21.96 7.97
N GLU A 560 8.62 -22.51 7.23
CA GLU A 560 7.90 -23.71 7.64
C GLU A 560 8.59 -24.94 7.02
N LEU A 561 8.96 -25.92 7.85
CA LEU A 561 9.46 -27.22 7.41
C LEU A 561 8.67 -28.32 8.09
N LEU A 562 8.14 -29.25 7.29
CA LEU A 562 7.40 -30.42 7.73
C LEU A 562 8.19 -31.68 7.36
N VAL A 563 8.19 -32.67 8.24
CA VAL A 563 8.58 -34.04 7.91
C VAL A 563 7.33 -34.89 8.00
N LEU A 564 6.91 -35.46 6.88
CA LEU A 564 5.66 -36.19 6.75
C LEU A 564 5.91 -37.70 6.60
N ASP A 565 5.08 -38.51 7.24
CA ASP A 565 4.95 -39.95 7.00
C ASP A 565 3.89 -40.18 5.92
N GLU A 566 4.34 -40.51 4.71
CA GLU A 566 3.51 -40.73 3.52
C GLU A 566 2.54 -41.92 3.67
N SER A 567 2.71 -42.75 4.69
CA SER A 567 1.76 -43.83 5.01
C SER A 567 0.52 -43.35 5.75
N LYS A 568 0.50 -42.10 6.22
CA LYS A 568 -0.58 -41.50 7.02
C LYS A 568 -1.20 -40.31 6.28
N GLN A 569 -2.28 -39.77 6.84
CA GLN A 569 -3.00 -38.63 6.27
C GLN A 569 -3.30 -37.58 7.33
N GLY A 570 -3.55 -36.35 6.90
CA GLY A 570 -3.91 -35.25 7.78
C GLY A 570 -2.80 -34.93 8.80
N GLN A 571 -3.20 -34.54 10.01
CA GLN A 571 -2.27 -34.18 11.07
C GLN A 571 -1.41 -35.36 11.55
N ASP A 572 -1.93 -36.60 11.45
CA ASP A 572 -1.20 -37.81 11.85
C ASP A 572 0.02 -38.10 10.96
N ALA A 573 0.06 -37.51 9.75
CA ALA A 573 1.22 -37.58 8.87
C ALA A 573 2.40 -36.75 9.38
N ILE A 574 2.18 -35.73 10.23
CA ILE A 574 3.26 -34.85 10.67
C ILE A 574 4.12 -35.55 11.73
N VAL A 575 5.34 -35.95 11.35
CA VAL A 575 6.32 -36.58 12.24
C VAL A 575 7.14 -35.54 12.99
N TRP A 576 7.47 -34.44 12.31
CA TRP A 576 8.21 -33.32 12.86
C TRP A 576 7.83 -32.04 12.12
N SER A 577 7.80 -30.91 12.82
CA SER A 577 7.54 -29.62 12.18
C SER A 577 8.17 -28.46 12.91
N SER A 578 8.58 -27.43 12.18
CA SER A 578 8.99 -26.12 12.70
C SER A 578 8.38 -25.03 11.82
N GLY A 579 7.95 -23.93 12.44
CA GLY A 579 7.39 -22.77 11.73
C GLY A 579 5.92 -22.90 11.32
N ARG A 580 5.18 -23.86 11.90
CA ARG A 580 3.73 -23.99 11.69
C ARG A 580 2.98 -22.83 12.30
N THR A 581 1.84 -22.48 11.70
CA THR A 581 0.91 -21.49 12.24
C THR A 581 -0.49 -22.05 12.50
N ASN A 582 -1.24 -21.39 13.38
CA ASN A 582 -2.69 -21.59 13.48
C ASN A 582 -3.46 -20.70 12.46
N ALA A 583 -4.79 -20.77 12.48
CA ALA A 583 -5.65 -19.99 11.57
C ALA A 583 -5.53 -18.46 11.73
N GLN A 584 -4.93 -17.97 12.83
CA GLN A 584 -4.70 -16.56 13.12
C GLN A 584 -3.27 -16.13 12.75
N GLY A 585 -2.45 -17.03 12.22
CA GLY A 585 -1.05 -16.75 11.84
C GLY A 585 -0.07 -16.75 13.02
N VAL A 586 -0.46 -17.29 14.17
CA VAL A 586 0.38 -17.43 15.36
C VAL A 586 1.32 -18.61 15.17
N LEU A 587 2.63 -18.40 15.38
CA LEU A 587 3.62 -19.48 15.31
C LEU A 587 3.49 -20.45 16.48
N LEU A 588 3.49 -21.74 16.17
CA LEU A 588 3.24 -22.82 17.12
C LEU A 588 4.52 -23.58 17.48
N GLY A 589 4.58 -24.03 18.74
CA GLY A 589 5.57 -24.96 19.24
C GLY A 589 5.23 -26.43 18.96
N GLN A 590 6.06 -27.32 19.50
CA GLN A 590 5.92 -28.77 19.37
C GLN A 590 4.58 -29.30 19.89
N ASP A 591 4.05 -28.68 20.94
CA ASP A 591 2.80 -29.02 21.61
C ASP A 591 1.56 -28.48 20.90
N GLY A 592 1.74 -27.70 19.83
CA GLY A 592 0.65 -27.04 19.11
C GLY A 592 0.16 -25.75 19.78
N GLU A 593 0.80 -25.32 20.87
CA GLU A 593 0.52 -24.05 21.54
C GLU A 593 1.39 -22.92 20.94
N PRO A 594 1.04 -21.64 21.15
CA PRO A 594 1.88 -20.53 20.73
C PRO A 594 3.31 -20.67 21.24
N LEU A 595 4.31 -20.37 20.40
CA LEU A 595 5.69 -20.31 20.87
C LEU A 595 5.82 -19.30 22.01
N VAL A 596 6.63 -19.63 23.02
CA VAL A 596 6.99 -18.69 24.10
C VAL A 596 7.65 -17.39 23.58
N THR A 597 8.12 -17.40 22.34
CA THR A 597 8.73 -16.24 21.67
C THR A 597 7.75 -15.45 20.81
N GLU A 598 6.53 -15.96 20.55
CA GLU A 598 5.55 -15.33 19.66
C GLU A 598 4.94 -14.05 20.24
N PHE A 599 4.69 -14.05 21.56
CA PHE A 599 4.21 -12.88 22.30
C PHE A 599 5.27 -12.33 23.27
N PHE A 600 6.54 -12.72 23.08
CA PHE A 600 7.69 -12.32 23.89
C PHE A 600 7.58 -12.66 25.39
N ASP A 601 7.15 -13.89 25.71
CA ASP A 601 7.00 -14.33 27.10
C ASP A 601 8.30 -14.18 27.88
N LEU A 602 8.16 -13.86 29.17
CA LEU A 602 9.29 -13.68 30.06
C LEU A 602 9.98 -15.02 30.34
N SER A 603 11.31 -15.03 30.21
CA SER A 603 12.15 -16.12 30.66
C SER A 603 12.13 -16.27 32.18
N SER A 604 12.74 -17.34 32.71
CA SER A 604 12.96 -17.50 34.15
C SER A 604 13.79 -16.38 34.79
N SER A 605 14.57 -15.65 34.00
CA SER A 605 15.31 -14.45 34.43
C SER A 605 14.52 -13.15 34.25
N GLY A 606 13.22 -13.24 33.91
CA GLY A 606 12.33 -12.10 33.71
C GLY A 606 12.62 -11.28 32.45
N GLN A 607 13.30 -11.85 31.44
CA GLN A 607 13.61 -11.17 30.19
C GLN A 607 12.68 -11.66 29.07
N PRO A 608 12.06 -10.77 28.28
CA PRO A 608 11.27 -11.16 27.11
C PRO A 608 12.10 -12.00 26.12
N GLN A 609 11.50 -13.07 25.60
CA GLN A 609 12.19 -14.01 24.71
C GLN A 609 11.85 -13.77 23.24
N CYS A 610 12.80 -13.96 22.33
CA CYS A 610 12.58 -13.92 20.88
C CYS A 610 13.38 -15.04 20.20
N GLN A 611 13.01 -15.40 18.96
CA GLN A 611 13.81 -16.36 18.17
C GLN A 611 15.12 -15.69 17.71
N PRO A 612 16.30 -16.30 17.93
CA PRO A 612 17.53 -15.80 17.33
C PRO A 612 17.53 -16.04 15.80
N HIS A 613 18.58 -15.58 15.13
CA HIS A 613 18.91 -16.07 13.79
C HIS A 613 19.48 -17.50 13.92
N HIS A 614 18.89 -18.47 13.21
CA HIS A 614 19.27 -19.87 13.26
C HIS A 614 19.96 -20.31 11.97
N ALA A 615 21.27 -20.57 12.06
CA ALA A 615 21.98 -21.34 11.03
C ALA A 615 21.67 -22.86 11.15
N VAL A 616 21.33 -23.32 12.36
CA VAL A 616 21.00 -24.72 12.64
C VAL A 616 19.76 -24.80 13.53
N ILE A 617 18.78 -25.61 13.12
CA ILE A 617 17.56 -25.90 13.88
C ILE A 617 17.57 -27.38 14.29
N THR A 618 17.40 -27.66 15.57
CA THR A 618 17.40 -29.04 16.12
C THR A 618 16.13 -29.38 16.91
N SER A 619 15.24 -28.41 17.11
CA SER A 619 13.99 -28.57 17.88
C SER A 619 12.81 -27.94 17.13
N PRO A 620 11.60 -28.53 17.23
CA PRO A 620 10.37 -27.92 16.71
C PRO A 620 10.11 -26.50 17.23
N ASN A 621 10.59 -26.17 18.43
CA ASN A 621 10.40 -24.87 19.08
C ASN A 621 11.36 -23.77 18.56
N GLN A 622 12.29 -24.13 17.67
CA GLN A 622 13.17 -23.19 17.00
C GLN A 622 12.63 -22.93 15.60
N VAL A 623 12.43 -21.66 15.28
CA VAL A 623 11.89 -21.22 13.97
C VAL A 623 12.80 -20.14 13.41
N GLN A 624 13.21 -20.30 12.14
CA GLN A 624 13.92 -19.25 11.42
C GLN A 624 12.91 -18.17 11.02
N ILE A 625 12.96 -17.03 11.71
CA ILE A 625 12.11 -15.87 11.46
C ILE A 625 13.00 -14.72 10.99
N TYR A 626 12.75 -14.23 9.78
CA TYR A 626 13.31 -13.02 9.16
C TYR A 626 12.45 -11.83 9.55
N GLU A 627 12.91 -11.08 10.54
CA GLU A 627 12.15 -10.00 11.16
C GLU A 627 13.07 -8.92 11.73
N HIS A 628 12.44 -7.82 12.11
CA HIS A 628 13.07 -6.71 12.78
C HIS A 628 12.37 -6.49 14.13
N LEU A 629 13.13 -6.46 15.21
CA LEU A 629 12.63 -6.28 16.58
C LEU A 629 13.26 -5.06 17.26
N PHE A 630 12.39 -4.20 17.77
CA PHE A 630 12.76 -3.03 18.57
C PHE A 630 12.37 -3.20 20.04
N LYS A 631 13.16 -2.56 20.90
CA LYS A 631 12.80 -2.23 22.26
C LYS A 631 12.60 -0.73 22.44
N ASP A 632 11.65 -0.38 23.30
CA ASP A 632 11.41 0.99 23.75
C ASP A 632 12.48 1.48 24.74
N ALA A 633 12.37 2.74 25.17
CA ALA A 633 13.31 3.31 26.13
C ALA A 633 13.29 2.64 27.52
N LYS A 634 12.26 1.81 27.79
CA LYS A 634 12.10 0.98 28.99
C LYS A 634 12.58 -0.46 28.75
N HIS A 635 13.20 -0.73 27.60
CA HIS A 635 13.71 -2.04 27.17
C HIS A 635 12.63 -3.12 26.98
N GLN A 636 11.39 -2.71 26.71
CA GLN A 636 10.29 -3.62 26.36
C GLN A 636 10.15 -3.74 24.84
N PHE A 637 9.87 -4.94 24.32
CA PHE A 637 9.60 -5.09 22.88
C PHE A 637 8.40 -4.23 22.47
N THR A 638 8.51 -3.58 21.32
CA THR A 638 7.50 -2.64 20.86
C THR A 638 7.32 -2.69 19.35
N THR A 639 6.08 -2.45 18.92
CA THR A 639 5.70 -2.20 17.53
C THR A 639 5.47 -0.71 17.25
N SER A 640 5.78 0.16 18.21
CA SER A 640 5.66 1.61 18.05
C SER A 640 6.76 2.15 17.14
N PHE A 641 6.39 2.98 16.17
CA PHE A 641 7.29 3.57 15.18
C PHE A 641 8.05 4.78 15.72
N VAL A 642 7.58 5.37 16.82
CA VAL A 642 8.26 6.50 17.48
C VAL A 642 8.85 6.12 18.83
N ARG A 643 9.01 4.82 19.11
CA ARG A 643 9.67 4.30 20.32
C ARG A 643 10.71 3.24 20.00
N GLY A 644 11.20 3.14 18.77
CA GLY A 644 12.31 2.26 18.39
C GLY A 644 13.65 2.73 18.97
N TYR A 645 13.86 2.56 20.28
CA TYR A 645 15.05 3.06 20.97
C TYR A 645 16.29 2.19 20.73
N GLU A 646 16.11 0.87 20.81
CA GLU A 646 17.15 -0.15 20.68
C GLU A 646 16.70 -1.22 19.69
N MET A 647 17.48 -1.42 18.64
CA MET A 647 17.24 -2.51 17.68
C MET A 647 17.95 -3.76 18.17
N VAL A 648 17.18 -4.81 18.47
CA VAL A 648 17.70 -6.05 19.09
C VAL A 648 18.07 -7.08 18.02
N LYS A 649 17.29 -7.14 16.94
CA LYS A 649 17.43 -8.10 15.85
C LYS A 649 16.96 -7.44 14.57
N ASP A 650 17.74 -7.58 13.50
CA ASP A 650 17.28 -7.39 12.13
C ASP A 650 18.03 -8.38 11.25
N ASN A 651 17.38 -9.51 11.00
CA ASN A 651 17.87 -10.54 10.11
C ASN A 651 16.99 -10.66 8.87
N ARG A 652 16.26 -9.60 8.47
CA ARG A 652 15.50 -9.62 7.22
C ARG A 652 16.46 -9.79 6.05
N LEU A 653 16.15 -10.76 5.18
CA LEU A 653 17.10 -11.31 4.21
C LEU A 653 17.71 -10.22 3.33
N LEU A 654 19.04 -10.11 3.32
CA LEU A 654 19.76 -9.05 2.62
C LEU A 654 19.58 -9.15 1.09
N PRO A 655 19.63 -8.02 0.35
CA PRO A 655 19.62 -8.06 -1.10
C PRO A 655 20.93 -8.62 -1.65
N LYS A 656 20.86 -9.15 -2.87
CA LYS A 656 22.07 -9.52 -3.61
C LYS A 656 22.96 -8.29 -3.80
N GLY A 657 24.27 -8.48 -3.63
CA GLY A 657 25.27 -7.43 -3.75
C GLY A 657 25.50 -6.62 -2.47
N TRP A 658 24.75 -6.87 -1.40
CA TRP A 658 24.94 -6.17 -0.13
C TRP A 658 26.40 -6.18 0.34
N SER A 659 26.83 -5.05 0.89
CA SER A 659 28.19 -4.86 1.42
C SER A 659 28.14 -4.20 2.80
N ARG A 660 29.05 -4.59 3.69
CA ARG A 660 29.19 -4.00 5.03
C ARG A 660 29.64 -2.54 4.96
N GLU A 661 30.49 -2.22 4.00
CA GLU A 661 31.01 -0.87 3.76
C GLU A 661 30.03 0.01 2.98
N GLY A 662 28.91 -0.56 2.52
CA GLY A 662 28.03 0.06 1.53
C GLY A 662 28.59 -0.02 0.12
N ARG A 663 27.74 0.21 -0.88
CA ARG A 663 28.12 0.25 -2.30
C ARG A 663 28.27 1.67 -2.86
N HIS A 664 27.71 2.65 -2.16
CA HIS A 664 27.82 4.06 -2.52
C HIS A 664 28.71 4.79 -1.51
N PRO A 665 29.74 5.54 -1.93
CA PRO A 665 30.71 6.17 -1.02
C PRO A 665 30.06 7.17 -0.03
N ASP A 666 28.95 7.78 -0.43
CA ASP A 666 28.20 8.71 0.43
C ASP A 666 27.07 8.05 1.25
N LEU A 667 26.83 6.74 1.08
CA LEU A 667 25.99 5.99 2.01
C LEU A 667 26.84 5.64 3.23
N ARG A 668 26.77 6.47 4.27
CA ARG A 668 27.60 6.39 5.47
C ARG A 668 26.79 6.70 6.73
N GLY A 669 27.46 6.69 7.89
CA GLY A 669 26.87 7.14 9.15
C GLY A 669 25.66 6.32 9.58
N GLU A 670 24.65 7.00 10.11
CA GLU A 670 23.41 6.37 10.59
C GLU A 670 22.57 5.79 9.44
N PHE A 671 22.70 6.33 8.22
CA PHE A 671 22.03 5.81 7.04
C PHE A 671 22.60 4.46 6.56
N LEU A 672 23.93 4.31 6.53
CA LEU A 672 24.55 3.01 6.23
C LEU A 672 24.23 1.99 7.32
N ALA A 673 24.29 2.41 8.59
CA ALA A 673 24.00 1.56 9.74
C ALA A 673 22.60 0.92 9.66
N ALA A 674 21.60 1.63 9.13
CA ALA A 674 20.26 1.11 8.90
C ALA A 674 20.19 -0.08 7.92
N THR A 675 21.21 -0.25 7.06
CA THR A 675 21.30 -1.36 6.09
C THR A 675 22.07 -2.57 6.63
N LEU A 676 22.68 -2.47 7.81
CA LEU A 676 23.44 -3.57 8.42
C LEU A 676 22.50 -4.51 9.17
N PRO A 677 22.69 -5.84 9.07
CA PRO A 677 21.93 -6.77 9.91
C PRO A 677 22.37 -6.65 11.37
N LEU A 678 21.51 -7.11 12.29
CA LEU A 678 21.78 -7.14 13.72
C LEU A 678 21.43 -8.51 14.34
N GLY A 679 21.93 -8.72 15.56
CA GLY A 679 21.78 -9.99 16.27
C GLY A 679 22.64 -11.09 15.67
N GLY A 680 22.20 -12.35 15.80
CA GLY A 680 22.97 -13.54 15.38
C GLY A 680 23.32 -13.59 13.89
N ALA A 681 22.62 -12.84 13.03
CA ALA A 681 22.93 -12.76 11.60
C ALA A 681 24.31 -12.13 11.31
N LEU A 682 24.88 -11.37 12.26
CA LEU A 682 26.23 -10.82 12.15
C LEU A 682 27.34 -11.88 12.24
N GLU A 683 27.01 -13.06 12.74
CA GLU A 683 27.95 -14.17 12.92
C GLU A 683 27.84 -15.21 11.81
N ASP A 684 26.86 -15.09 10.92
CA ASP A 684 26.63 -16.02 9.82
C ASP A 684 27.41 -15.58 8.56
N PRO A 685 28.48 -16.30 8.17
CA PRO A 685 29.27 -15.93 7.00
C PRO A 685 28.51 -16.09 5.68
N LYS A 686 27.56 -17.03 5.61
CA LYS A 686 26.77 -17.28 4.41
C LYS A 686 25.77 -16.15 4.20
N TYR A 687 25.17 -15.65 5.27
CA TYR A 687 24.26 -14.51 5.24
C TYR A 687 24.95 -13.21 4.81
N LEU A 688 26.22 -13.03 5.19
CA LEU A 688 26.99 -11.80 4.98
C LEU A 688 27.83 -11.78 3.69
N ASP A 689 27.81 -12.84 2.88
CA ASP A 689 28.69 -13.00 1.70
C ASP A 689 28.29 -12.15 0.48
N GLY A 690 27.23 -11.34 0.59
CA GLY A 690 26.70 -10.51 -0.50
C GLY A 690 25.94 -11.29 -1.57
N SER A 691 25.71 -12.60 -1.41
CA SER A 691 24.92 -13.40 -2.35
C SER A 691 23.42 -13.11 -2.30
N GLY A 692 22.95 -12.44 -1.24
CA GLY A 692 21.53 -12.23 -0.98
C GLY A 692 20.82 -13.52 -0.59
N SER A 693 21.50 -14.44 0.10
CA SER A 693 20.93 -15.73 0.50
C SER A 693 21.25 -16.09 1.94
N ASP A 694 20.38 -16.91 2.52
CA ASP A 694 20.54 -17.49 3.85
C ASP A 694 20.45 -19.02 3.76
N GLU A 695 21.07 -19.71 4.70
CA GLU A 695 21.06 -21.17 4.77
C GLU A 695 20.76 -21.67 6.17
N THR A 696 19.67 -22.42 6.32
CA THR A 696 19.27 -23.03 7.58
C THR A 696 19.36 -24.56 7.47
N ILE A 697 20.10 -25.18 8.39
CA ILE A 697 20.25 -26.63 8.47
C ILE A 697 19.38 -27.20 9.60
N TYR A 698 18.39 -27.99 9.25
CA TYR A 698 17.57 -28.75 10.18
C TYR A 698 18.24 -30.09 10.48
N ARG A 699 18.44 -30.40 11.76
CA ARG A 699 18.94 -31.71 12.24
C ARG A 699 17.87 -32.35 13.12
N ILE A 700 17.22 -33.35 12.57
CA ILE A 700 16.00 -33.93 13.10
C ILE A 700 16.27 -35.37 13.53
N GLN A 701 16.02 -35.66 14.79
CA GLN A 701 15.97 -37.02 15.31
C GLN A 701 14.62 -37.63 14.92
N ILE A 702 14.65 -38.67 14.08
CA ILE A 702 13.44 -39.41 13.70
C ILE A 702 12.92 -40.17 14.93
N PRO A 703 11.64 -40.02 15.32
CA PRO A 703 11.05 -40.75 16.43
C PRO A 703 11.12 -42.28 16.24
N LYS A 704 11.26 -43.01 17.34
CA LYS A 704 11.26 -44.48 17.30
C LYS A 704 9.92 -45.01 16.74
N GLY A 705 10.00 -46.00 15.86
CA GLY A 705 8.82 -46.66 15.26
C GLY A 705 8.34 -46.02 13.96
N ILE A 706 8.95 -44.91 13.53
CA ILE A 706 8.74 -44.34 12.20
C ILE A 706 9.74 -44.96 11.24
N ASP A 707 9.26 -45.47 10.11
CA ASP A 707 10.12 -46.00 9.04
C ASP A 707 10.68 -44.83 8.22
N PRO A 708 12.02 -44.60 8.22
CA PRO A 708 12.61 -43.52 7.44
C PRO A 708 12.36 -43.61 5.93
N ALA A 709 12.02 -44.80 5.41
CA ALA A 709 11.68 -44.98 4.00
C ALA A 709 10.34 -44.34 3.60
N ASN A 710 9.46 -44.08 4.56
CA ASN A 710 8.14 -43.46 4.34
C ASN A 710 8.16 -41.94 4.51
N LEU A 711 9.33 -41.35 4.79
CA LEU A 711 9.42 -39.94 5.11
C LEU A 711 9.60 -39.06 3.86
N SER A 712 8.85 -37.97 3.81
CA SER A 712 9.10 -36.82 2.93
C SER A 712 9.38 -35.56 3.74
N VAL A 713 10.02 -34.59 3.10
CA VAL A 713 10.37 -33.27 3.67
C VAL A 713 9.86 -32.18 2.75
#